data_AF-A0A6P4BED1-F1
#
_entry.id   AF-A0A6P4BED1-F1
#
_cell.length_a   1.000
_cell.length_b   1.000
_cell.length_c   1.000
_cell.angle_alpha   90.00
_cell.angle_beta   90.00
_cell.angle_gamma   90.00
#
_symmetry.space_group_name_H-M   'P 1'
#
loop_
_entity.id
_entity.type
_entity.pdbx_description
1 polymer ?
#
loop_
_entity_poly.entity_id
_entity_poly.type
_entity_poly.pdbx_seq_one_letter_code
_entity_poly.pdbx_strand_id
1 'polypeptide(L)'
;MKTFNNNHICARRTKNRAANRKWLASKLVKKIRKYPNLKHGEASDYFKRKCDLDLNKSSLTRALSDARNIVYGDAAAQYTLLRDYAETLLKSNPGSTIKIGVKPQPEGEPIFEKMYICLDGCKKGFKAGCRPLIGLDGAFLKTHFGGQILAAVGQDANNHIYVIAWAIVEVENKENWRWFLELLLDDLGDVASNKWCFISDMQKGLIPAVCELMPGVHHRFRVWHLWKNFNKQWNTQELRTMLWECARETTRHGFEQKMEKVKRKNEEAWAYLNKWPKESWTKAYFSHDPKLDNICNNACKVFNARIKEYRKKPILTLLEEVRMFVMRTIAKNKVKLQHHIGRLPPIQRSKLEKIRKESQKWRPVWCGDDGYHRFEIHGFPTNMAVDLEKHICTCRFWQITGMPCVHACTAIARLNGNPEDYCHKWLTMDSYKETYKHSLNPIPGQAMWEKSQYSRPQAPKIRRKPGPLKQKRRKDADEDPSGSKKSKTDATKLPRKYNEFSCAYCGTKGHTKRSCSHRKADDIAAALAAAAAAVIAKEKQKGANAATNVATSAVAGVATSSTTGVATSAATNVATSAAPTNAPSEIVLSQTPFSQPDNGDQEQVTPTTRPDKLQPKRKASPVPGSSSVDPLQGASAGTSSRMAKFMKFVPTPGVKPAFKPPRKK
;
A
#
# COMPACT_ATOMS: atom_id res chain seq x y z
N MET A 1 -21.49 47.82 -11.06
CA MET A 1 -20.96 48.92 -10.23
C MET A 1 -20.78 50.09 -11.19
N LYS A 2 -21.55 51.18 -11.05
CA LYS A 2 -21.56 52.24 -12.07
C LYS A 2 -20.45 53.30 -11.90
N THR A 3 -19.85 53.41 -10.72
CA THR A 3 -18.64 54.22 -10.44
C THR A 3 -17.87 53.60 -9.27
N PHE A 4 -16.54 53.60 -9.34
CA PHE A 4 -15.64 53.11 -8.27
C PHE A 4 -14.77 54.27 -7.81
N ASN A 5 -14.94 54.71 -6.56
CA ASN A 5 -14.08 55.72 -5.95
C ASN A 5 -13.07 55.04 -5.03
N ASN A 6 -11.79 55.23 -5.31
CA ASN A 6 -10.70 54.59 -4.56
C ASN A 6 -10.55 55.21 -3.15
N ASN A 7 -10.93 56.48 -2.99
CA ASN A 7 -10.95 57.17 -1.70
C ASN A 7 -12.37 57.10 -1.12
N HIS A 8 -12.56 56.22 -0.14
CA HIS A 8 -13.85 55.95 0.46
C HIS A 8 -13.68 55.65 1.95
N ILE A 9 -14.64 56.09 2.77
CA ILE A 9 -14.62 55.99 4.24
C ILE A 9 -15.43 54.76 4.73
N CYS A 10 -15.68 53.81 3.84
CA CYS A 10 -16.52 52.67 4.15
C CYS A 10 -15.86 51.78 5.21
N ALA A 11 -16.62 51.40 6.24
CA ALA A 11 -16.17 50.45 7.24
C ALA A 11 -15.73 49.14 6.57
N ARG A 12 -14.60 48.58 7.01
CA ARG A 12 -14.11 47.27 6.53
C ARG A 12 -15.17 46.21 6.80
N ARG A 13 -15.70 45.62 5.72
CA ARG A 13 -16.63 44.49 5.78
C ARG A 13 -15.93 43.25 5.26
N THR A 14 -15.72 42.27 6.13
CA THR A 14 -15.09 40.99 5.77
C THR A 14 -16.03 40.04 5.03
N LYS A 15 -17.32 40.35 4.97
CA LYS A 15 -18.34 39.57 4.24
C LYS A 15 -18.77 40.33 2.99
N ASN A 16 -18.60 39.71 1.82
CA ASN A 16 -18.97 40.29 0.53
C ASN A 16 -19.88 39.33 -0.26
N ARG A 17 -21.08 39.78 -0.65
CA ARG A 17 -22.03 39.00 -1.46
C ARG A 17 -21.50 38.72 -2.88
N ALA A 18 -20.62 39.55 -3.42
CA ALA A 18 -19.99 39.36 -4.72
C ALA A 18 -18.92 38.25 -4.71
N ALA A 19 -18.40 37.86 -3.53
CA ALA A 19 -17.47 36.75 -3.37
C ALA A 19 -18.21 35.39 -3.40
N ASN A 20 -18.91 35.15 -4.51
CA ASN A 20 -19.72 33.96 -4.72
C ASN A 20 -18.86 32.73 -5.05
N ARG A 21 -19.49 31.54 -5.00
CA ARG A 21 -18.85 30.24 -5.23
C ARG A 21 -18.07 30.17 -6.54
N LYS A 22 -18.61 30.72 -7.64
CA LYS A 22 -17.99 30.72 -8.97
C LYS A 22 -16.71 31.55 -8.99
N TRP A 23 -16.73 32.73 -8.38
CA TRP A 23 -15.55 33.59 -8.26
C TRP A 23 -14.47 32.97 -7.37
N LEU A 24 -14.86 32.41 -6.23
CA LEU A 24 -13.94 31.69 -5.34
C LEU A 24 -13.27 30.53 -6.09
N ALA A 25 -14.05 29.73 -6.82
CA ALA A 25 -13.55 28.62 -7.60
C ALA A 25 -12.53 29.09 -8.66
N SER A 26 -12.81 30.16 -9.41
CA SER A 26 -11.89 30.63 -10.47
C SER A 26 -10.52 31.09 -9.93
N LYS A 27 -10.50 31.74 -8.75
CA LYS A 27 -9.24 32.10 -8.06
C LYS A 27 -8.51 30.86 -7.53
N LEU A 28 -9.26 29.89 -7.02
CA LEU A 28 -8.71 28.63 -6.55
C LEU A 28 -8.19 27.75 -7.67
N VAL A 29 -8.75 27.76 -8.88
CA VAL A 29 -8.27 26.97 -10.03
C VAL A 29 -6.79 27.24 -10.31
N LYS A 30 -6.40 28.52 -10.44
CA LYS A 30 -4.99 28.89 -10.64
C LYS A 30 -4.10 28.41 -9.49
N LYS A 31 -4.60 28.52 -8.25
CA LYS A 31 -3.86 28.11 -7.05
C LYS A 31 -3.73 26.59 -6.94
N ILE A 32 -4.77 25.83 -7.29
CA ILE A 32 -4.80 24.37 -7.25
C ILE A 32 -3.91 23.80 -8.35
N ARG A 33 -3.85 24.42 -9.55
CA ARG A 33 -2.88 24.05 -10.59
C ARG A 33 -1.44 24.13 -10.08
N LYS A 34 -1.12 25.18 -9.33
CA LYS A 34 0.22 25.38 -8.74
C LYS A 34 0.45 24.59 -7.45
N TYR A 35 -0.59 24.41 -6.64
CA TYR A 35 -0.58 23.74 -5.34
C TYR A 35 -1.71 22.71 -5.24
N PRO A 36 -1.54 21.52 -5.83
CA PRO A 36 -2.57 20.49 -5.93
C PRO A 36 -3.21 20.06 -4.60
N ASN A 37 -2.47 20.19 -3.50
CA ASN A 37 -2.87 19.75 -2.16
C ASN A 37 -3.37 20.89 -1.25
N LEU A 38 -3.72 22.05 -1.83
CA LEU A 38 -4.21 23.21 -1.08
C LEU A 38 -5.37 22.80 -0.13
N LYS A 39 -5.12 22.93 1.17
CA LYS A 39 -6.08 22.58 2.22
C LYS A 39 -7.10 23.69 2.42
N HIS A 40 -8.23 23.34 3.04
CA HIS A 40 -9.28 24.30 3.38
C HIS A 40 -8.75 25.46 4.23
N GLY A 41 -7.95 25.18 5.27
CA GLY A 41 -7.33 26.21 6.10
C GLY A 41 -6.40 27.13 5.30
N GLU A 42 -5.56 26.57 4.44
CA GLU A 42 -4.65 27.35 3.58
C GLU A 42 -5.41 28.21 2.56
N ALA A 43 -6.53 27.70 2.03
CA ALA A 43 -7.40 28.45 1.13
C ALA A 43 -8.16 29.56 1.88
N SER A 44 -8.61 29.30 3.11
CA SER A 44 -9.26 30.28 3.98
C SER A 44 -8.30 31.42 4.30
N ASP A 45 -7.09 31.07 4.73
CA ASP A 45 -6.00 32.00 5.00
C ASP A 45 -5.63 32.81 3.76
N TYR A 46 -5.62 32.18 2.58
CA TYR A 46 -5.36 32.86 1.33
C TYR A 46 -6.41 33.96 1.07
N PHE A 47 -7.70 33.64 1.14
CA PHE A 47 -8.74 34.65 0.91
C PHE A 47 -8.80 35.71 2.01
N LYS A 48 -8.49 35.36 3.25
CA LYS A 48 -8.37 36.32 4.34
C LYS A 48 -7.20 37.28 4.14
N ARG A 49 -6.00 36.78 3.82
CA ARG A 49 -4.80 37.61 3.65
C ARG A 49 -4.75 38.40 2.35
N LYS A 50 -5.21 37.83 1.23
CA LYS A 50 -5.14 38.47 -0.10
C LYS A 50 -6.38 39.27 -0.48
N CYS A 51 -7.53 38.95 0.11
CA CYS A 51 -8.80 39.56 -0.29
C CYS A 51 -9.59 40.16 0.89
N ASP A 52 -9.09 40.06 2.12
CA ASP A 52 -9.76 40.51 3.35
C ASP A 52 -11.19 39.93 3.51
N LEU A 53 -11.36 38.66 3.11
CA LEU A 53 -12.65 37.96 3.12
C LEU A 53 -12.72 36.88 4.19
N ASP A 54 -13.74 36.96 5.04
CA ASP A 54 -14.17 35.88 5.93
C ASP A 54 -15.25 35.05 5.22
N LEU A 55 -14.86 33.88 4.75
CA LEU A 55 -15.73 33.00 3.97
C LEU A 55 -16.46 31.99 4.84
N ASN A 56 -17.71 31.71 4.49
CA ASN A 56 -18.43 30.57 5.07
C ASN A 56 -17.68 29.27 4.72
N LYS A 57 -17.40 28.46 5.75
CA LYS A 57 -16.72 27.16 5.64
C LYS A 57 -17.35 26.26 4.58
N SER A 58 -18.69 26.23 4.48
CA SER A 58 -19.41 25.39 3.49
C SER A 58 -19.22 25.92 2.06
N SER A 59 -19.32 27.23 1.85
CA SER A 59 -19.11 27.89 0.56
C SER A 59 -17.68 27.67 0.04
N LEU A 60 -16.68 27.86 0.90
CA LEU A 60 -15.27 27.62 0.54
C LEU A 60 -15.00 26.15 0.24
N THR A 61 -15.62 25.22 0.99
CA THR A 61 -15.49 23.78 0.72
C THR A 61 -16.06 23.42 -0.64
N ARG A 62 -17.23 23.97 -0.99
CA ARG A 62 -17.87 23.76 -2.30
C ARG A 62 -17.05 24.41 -3.43
N ALA A 63 -16.54 25.63 -3.25
CA ALA A 63 -15.69 26.30 -4.23
C ALA A 63 -14.35 25.57 -4.44
N LEU A 64 -13.75 25.01 -3.39
CA LEU A 64 -12.59 24.12 -3.50
C LEU A 64 -12.93 22.85 -4.29
N SER A 65 -14.11 22.28 -4.08
CA SER A 65 -14.58 21.13 -4.86
C SER A 65 -14.72 21.49 -6.33
N ASP A 66 -15.37 22.61 -6.66
CA ASP A 66 -15.54 23.04 -8.06
C ASP A 66 -14.21 23.35 -8.72
N ALA A 67 -13.33 24.05 -8.02
CA ALA A 67 -12.01 24.35 -8.55
C ALA A 67 -11.19 23.07 -8.79
N ARG A 68 -11.33 22.05 -7.94
CA ARG A 68 -10.75 20.72 -8.20
C ARG A 68 -11.41 20.04 -9.40
N ASN A 69 -12.73 20.09 -9.54
CA ASN A 69 -13.44 19.54 -10.69
C ASN A 69 -13.05 20.24 -11.99
N ILE A 70 -12.77 21.55 -11.96
CA ILE A 70 -12.30 22.30 -13.12
C ILE A 70 -10.84 21.95 -13.44
N VAL A 71 -9.98 21.80 -12.42
CA VAL A 71 -8.54 21.52 -12.63
C VAL A 71 -8.28 20.08 -13.03
N TYR A 72 -8.98 19.13 -12.40
CA TYR A 72 -8.80 17.71 -12.64
C TYR A 72 -9.87 17.14 -13.58
N GLY A 73 -10.85 17.93 -14.01
CA GLY A 73 -12.00 17.44 -14.78
C GLY A 73 -13.03 16.72 -13.91
N ASP A 74 -14.11 16.30 -14.56
CA ASP A 74 -15.03 15.33 -13.96
C ASP A 74 -14.30 13.99 -13.78
N ALA A 75 -14.40 13.43 -12.58
CA ALA A 75 -13.77 12.16 -12.26
C ALA A 75 -14.30 11.01 -13.12
N ALA A 76 -15.55 11.11 -13.60
CA ALA A 76 -16.11 10.16 -14.57
C ALA A 76 -15.47 10.32 -15.95
N ALA A 77 -15.36 11.57 -16.44
CA ALA A 77 -14.77 11.88 -17.75
C ALA A 77 -13.31 11.40 -17.87
N GLN A 78 -12.55 11.35 -16.78
CA GLN A 78 -11.17 10.84 -16.80
C GLN A 78 -11.05 9.38 -17.27
N TYR A 79 -12.08 8.55 -17.10
CA TYR A 79 -12.04 7.16 -17.56
C TYR A 79 -12.00 7.07 -19.09
N THR A 80 -12.65 8.01 -19.78
CA THR A 80 -12.70 8.07 -21.25
C THR A 80 -11.33 8.37 -21.88
N LEU A 81 -10.38 8.88 -21.07
CA LEU A 81 -9.04 9.27 -21.49
C LEU A 81 -7.97 8.20 -21.18
N LEU A 82 -8.35 7.08 -20.56
CA LEU A 82 -7.38 6.09 -20.09
C LEU A 82 -6.63 5.42 -21.25
N ARG A 83 -7.27 5.26 -22.41
CA ARG A 83 -6.63 4.67 -23.58
C ARG A 83 -5.65 5.63 -24.24
N ASP A 84 -6.04 6.89 -24.43
CA ASP A 84 -5.12 7.97 -24.89
C ASP A 84 -3.88 8.06 -23.98
N TYR A 85 -4.10 7.99 -22.67
CA TYR A 85 -3.02 7.98 -21.68
C TYR A 85 -2.12 6.74 -21.81
N ALA A 86 -2.71 5.55 -21.98
CA ALA A 86 -1.98 4.30 -22.15
C ALA A 86 -1.10 4.32 -23.41
N GLU A 87 -1.65 4.74 -24.55
CA GLU A 87 -0.92 4.85 -25.81
C GLU A 87 0.22 5.86 -25.72
N THR A 88 -0.03 7.02 -25.12
CA THR A 88 1.01 8.03 -24.88
C THR A 88 2.15 7.48 -24.03
N LEU A 89 1.83 6.70 -22.99
CA LEU A 89 2.85 6.06 -22.16
C LEU A 89 3.65 5.01 -22.94
N LEU A 90 3.00 4.18 -23.75
CA LEU A 90 3.65 3.17 -24.58
C LEU A 90 4.59 3.81 -25.61
N LYS A 91 4.13 4.89 -26.28
CA LYS A 91 4.95 5.66 -27.23
C LYS A 91 6.15 6.32 -26.56
N SER A 92 5.94 6.95 -25.40
CA SER A 92 7.00 7.68 -24.69
C SER A 92 7.98 6.75 -23.97
N ASN A 93 7.53 5.56 -23.54
CA ASN A 93 8.34 4.57 -22.84
C ASN A 93 8.25 3.21 -23.56
N PRO A 94 8.93 3.06 -24.72
CA PRO A 94 8.92 1.81 -25.48
C PRO A 94 9.36 0.60 -24.62
N GLY A 95 8.72 -0.55 -24.82
CA GLY A 95 8.93 -1.77 -24.02
C GLY A 95 8.11 -1.84 -22.72
N SER A 96 7.34 -0.79 -22.40
CA SER A 96 6.40 -0.81 -21.27
C SER A 96 5.17 -1.68 -21.58
N THR A 97 4.54 -2.19 -20.53
CA THR A 97 3.33 -3.01 -20.62
C THR A 97 2.19 -2.29 -19.95
N ILE A 98 1.14 -1.99 -20.73
CA ILE A 98 -0.09 -1.38 -20.24
C ILE A 98 -1.26 -2.15 -20.80
N LYS A 99 -2.11 -2.70 -19.91
CA LYS A 99 -3.27 -3.50 -20.29
C LYS A 99 -4.50 -2.92 -19.61
N ILE A 100 -5.53 -2.62 -20.40
CA ILE A 100 -6.82 -2.12 -19.92
C ILE A 100 -7.87 -3.19 -20.17
N GLY A 101 -8.51 -3.66 -19.10
CA GLY A 101 -9.69 -4.52 -19.14
C GLY A 101 -10.96 -3.69 -19.02
N VAL A 102 -11.96 -4.03 -19.84
CA VAL A 102 -13.26 -3.37 -19.87
C VAL A 102 -14.38 -4.41 -19.90
N LYS A 103 -15.53 -4.06 -19.32
CA LYS A 103 -16.76 -4.85 -19.40
C LYS A 103 -17.57 -4.37 -20.61
N PRO A 104 -17.78 -5.21 -21.64
CA PRO A 104 -18.61 -4.82 -22.77
C PRO A 104 -20.03 -4.47 -22.30
N GLN A 105 -20.69 -3.56 -23.02
CA GLN A 105 -22.09 -3.21 -22.81
C GLN A 105 -22.86 -3.53 -24.10
N PRO A 106 -24.09 -4.08 -24.03
CA PRO A 106 -24.87 -4.43 -25.21
C PRO A 106 -25.13 -3.25 -26.16
N GLU A 107 -25.38 -2.05 -25.61
CA GLU A 107 -25.76 -0.85 -26.37
C GLU A 107 -24.99 0.39 -25.91
N GLY A 108 -23.67 0.29 -25.71
CA GLY A 108 -22.88 1.46 -25.35
C GLY A 108 -21.39 1.24 -25.21
N GLU A 109 -20.71 2.33 -24.86
CA GLU A 109 -19.28 2.31 -24.55
C GLU A 109 -18.99 1.37 -23.36
N PRO A 110 -17.88 0.62 -23.40
CA PRO A 110 -17.61 -0.39 -22.41
C PRO A 110 -17.24 0.26 -21.08
N ILE A 111 -17.49 -0.44 -19.97
CA ILE A 111 -17.24 0.08 -18.63
C ILE A 111 -15.82 -0.30 -18.18
N PHE A 112 -15.09 0.63 -17.61
CA PHE A 112 -13.78 0.35 -17.03
C PHE A 112 -13.84 -0.74 -15.95
N GLU A 113 -12.96 -1.73 -16.05
CA GLU A 113 -12.83 -2.79 -15.05
C GLU A 113 -11.48 -2.76 -14.35
N LYS A 114 -10.40 -2.74 -15.14
CA LYS A 114 -9.04 -2.86 -14.62
C LYS A 114 -8.00 -2.24 -15.55
N MET A 115 -6.88 -1.79 -14.99
CA MET A 115 -5.73 -1.30 -15.75
C MET A 115 -4.43 -1.67 -15.04
N TYR A 116 -3.53 -2.32 -15.77
CA TYR A 116 -2.18 -2.70 -15.35
C TYR A 116 -1.16 -1.75 -15.99
N ILE A 117 -0.13 -1.38 -15.24
CA ILE A 117 1.00 -0.57 -15.71
C ILE A 117 2.31 -1.14 -15.16
N CYS A 118 3.22 -1.48 -16.07
CA CYS A 118 4.61 -1.82 -15.78
C CYS A 118 5.50 -1.11 -16.80
N LEU A 119 6.26 -0.12 -16.35
CA LEU A 119 7.08 0.70 -17.24
C LEU A 119 8.43 0.00 -17.49
N ASP A 120 8.95 0.13 -18.70
CA ASP A 120 10.19 -0.54 -19.15
C ASP A 120 11.38 -0.27 -18.20
N GLY A 121 11.56 0.98 -17.79
CA GLY A 121 12.62 1.34 -16.84
C GLY A 121 12.47 0.65 -15.47
N CYS A 122 11.24 0.38 -15.03
CA CYS A 122 10.97 -0.32 -13.75
C CYS A 122 11.29 -1.81 -13.85
N LYS A 123 10.85 -2.49 -14.93
CA LYS A 123 11.16 -3.91 -15.14
C LYS A 123 12.67 -4.14 -15.27
N LYS A 124 13.36 -3.35 -16.09
CA LYS A 124 14.81 -3.49 -16.31
C LYS A 124 15.61 -3.20 -15.04
N GLY A 125 15.30 -2.10 -14.35
CA GLY A 125 15.99 -1.77 -13.09
C GLY A 125 15.78 -2.80 -11.98
N PHE A 126 14.57 -3.39 -11.88
CA PHE A 126 14.34 -4.48 -10.93
C PHE A 126 15.19 -5.71 -11.26
N LYS A 127 15.14 -6.20 -12.52
CA LYS A 127 15.92 -7.39 -12.94
C LYS A 127 17.43 -7.21 -12.79
N ALA A 128 17.93 -6.00 -13.06
CA ALA A 128 19.37 -5.75 -13.12
C ALA A 128 20.04 -5.67 -11.74
N GLY A 129 19.35 -5.13 -10.72
CA GLY A 129 20.03 -4.79 -9.45
C GLY A 129 19.21 -4.88 -8.17
N CYS A 130 17.89 -5.06 -8.25
CA CYS A 130 17.09 -5.24 -7.04
C CYS A 130 17.27 -6.65 -6.47
N ARG A 131 17.02 -6.77 -5.16
CA ARG A 131 16.97 -8.09 -4.52
C ARG A 131 15.71 -8.84 -4.93
N PRO A 132 15.79 -10.15 -5.22
CA PRO A 132 14.68 -10.93 -5.80
C PRO A 132 13.62 -11.32 -4.76
N LEU A 133 13.14 -10.34 -3.98
CA LEU A 133 11.96 -10.46 -3.12
C LEU A 133 10.92 -9.42 -3.54
N ILE A 134 9.79 -9.89 -4.05
CA ILE A 134 8.69 -9.06 -4.51
C ILE A 134 7.62 -8.98 -3.42
N GLY A 135 7.39 -7.77 -2.91
CA GLY A 135 6.25 -7.47 -2.04
C GLY A 135 4.98 -7.30 -2.86
N LEU A 136 3.90 -7.96 -2.46
CA LEU A 136 2.57 -7.85 -3.06
C LEU A 136 1.56 -7.33 -2.02
N ASP A 137 0.83 -6.27 -2.36
CA ASP A 137 -0.20 -5.70 -1.47
C ASP A 137 -1.25 -4.92 -2.27
N GLY A 138 -2.46 -4.87 -1.71
CA GLY A 138 -3.58 -4.11 -2.24
C GLY A 138 -3.97 -2.96 -1.29
N ALA A 139 -4.46 -1.86 -1.85
CA ALA A 139 -4.99 -0.76 -1.05
C ALA A 139 -6.27 -0.17 -1.65
N PHE A 140 -7.30 0.00 -0.82
CA PHE A 140 -8.55 0.63 -1.25
C PHE A 140 -8.35 2.04 -1.82
N LEU A 141 -8.94 2.30 -2.97
CA LEU A 141 -9.15 3.65 -3.43
C LEU A 141 -10.16 4.35 -2.52
N LYS A 142 -10.02 5.67 -2.40
CA LYS A 142 -10.87 6.52 -1.54
C LYS A 142 -11.73 7.45 -2.39
N THR A 143 -11.94 7.10 -3.64
CA THR A 143 -12.84 7.76 -4.58
C THR A 143 -14.27 7.25 -4.36
N HIS A 144 -15.26 7.96 -4.91
CA HIS A 144 -16.66 7.54 -4.87
C HIS A 144 -16.94 6.34 -5.76
N PHE A 145 -16.16 6.16 -6.84
CA PHE A 145 -16.19 4.97 -7.70
C PHE A 145 -15.68 3.69 -7.01
N GLY A 146 -14.94 3.81 -5.90
CA GLY A 146 -14.33 2.66 -5.24
C GLY A 146 -13.13 2.13 -6.01
N GLY A 147 -12.89 0.82 -5.91
CA GLY A 147 -11.72 0.16 -6.48
C GLY A 147 -10.57 -0.05 -5.49
N GLN A 148 -9.54 -0.74 -5.97
CA GLN A 148 -8.30 -1.01 -5.25
C GLN A 148 -7.11 -0.81 -6.18
N ILE A 149 -5.98 -0.35 -5.61
CA ILE A 149 -4.69 -0.40 -6.28
C ILE A 149 -3.94 -1.63 -5.78
N LEU A 150 -3.53 -2.49 -6.71
CA LEU A 150 -2.61 -3.60 -6.45
C LEU A 150 -1.20 -3.14 -6.83
N ALA A 151 -0.18 -3.60 -6.11
CA ALA A 151 1.20 -3.21 -6.39
C ALA A 151 2.19 -4.34 -6.13
N ALA A 152 3.21 -4.39 -7.00
CA ALA A 152 4.42 -5.18 -6.84
C ALA A 152 5.58 -4.22 -6.49
N VAL A 153 6.23 -4.44 -5.34
CA VAL A 153 7.28 -3.56 -4.81
C VAL A 153 8.48 -4.39 -4.35
N GLY A 154 9.64 -4.17 -4.96
CA GLY A 154 10.91 -4.75 -4.57
C GLY A 154 11.71 -3.87 -3.59
N GLN A 155 12.94 -4.29 -3.32
CA GLN A 155 13.92 -3.51 -2.56
C GLN A 155 15.27 -3.43 -3.27
N ASP A 156 15.81 -2.21 -3.36
CA ASP A 156 17.14 -1.96 -3.90
C ASP A 156 18.25 -2.49 -2.97
N ALA A 157 19.52 -2.40 -3.39
CA ALA A 157 20.66 -2.80 -2.57
C ALA A 157 20.79 -2.04 -1.23
N ASN A 158 20.20 -0.85 -1.11
CA ASN A 158 20.28 0.02 0.07
C ASN A 158 19.04 -0.09 0.99
N ASN A 159 18.17 -1.09 0.80
CA ASN A 159 16.90 -1.28 1.53
C ASN A 159 15.82 -0.21 1.25
N HIS A 160 15.93 0.62 0.20
CA HIS A 160 14.80 1.46 -0.21
C HIS A 160 13.81 0.66 -1.05
N ILE A 161 12.55 1.15 -1.08
CA ILE A 161 11.51 0.55 -1.91
C ILE A 161 11.76 0.85 -3.39
N TYR A 162 11.45 -0.12 -4.24
CA TYR A 162 11.47 0.01 -5.69
C TYR A 162 10.12 -0.48 -6.24
N VAL A 163 9.35 0.40 -6.87
CA VAL A 163 8.03 0.03 -7.41
C VAL A 163 8.23 -0.61 -8.77
N ILE A 164 7.70 -1.82 -8.96
CA ILE A 164 7.88 -2.61 -10.18
C ILE A 164 6.69 -2.37 -11.11
N ALA A 165 5.48 -2.66 -10.62
CA ALA A 165 4.23 -2.53 -11.35
C ALA A 165 3.08 -2.19 -10.41
N TRP A 166 2.01 -1.64 -10.96
CA TRP A 166 0.76 -1.41 -10.24
C TRP A 166 -0.45 -1.59 -11.14
N ALA A 167 -1.59 -1.91 -10.54
CA ALA A 167 -2.86 -2.01 -11.26
C ALA A 167 -4.01 -1.38 -10.48
N ILE A 168 -4.97 -0.80 -11.21
CA ILE A 168 -6.26 -0.41 -10.66
C ILE A 168 -7.26 -1.50 -11.01
N VAL A 169 -7.97 -2.01 -10.01
CA VAL A 169 -8.98 -3.07 -10.17
C VAL A 169 -10.25 -2.71 -9.39
N GLU A 170 -11.39 -3.27 -9.78
CA GLU A 170 -12.66 -3.04 -9.08
C GLU A 170 -12.64 -3.63 -7.65
N VAL A 171 -12.15 -4.87 -7.50
CA VAL A 171 -12.12 -5.62 -6.23
C VAL A 171 -10.87 -6.50 -6.17
N GLU A 172 -10.29 -6.62 -4.98
CA GLU A 172 -9.18 -7.54 -4.70
C GLU A 172 -9.73 -8.95 -4.43
N ASN A 173 -9.84 -9.73 -5.49
CA ASN A 173 -10.26 -11.13 -5.51
C ASN A 173 -9.19 -12.01 -6.17
N LYS A 174 -9.41 -13.33 -6.22
CA LYS A 174 -8.46 -14.30 -6.81
C LYS A 174 -8.20 -13.99 -8.29
N GLU A 175 -9.25 -13.73 -9.07
CA GLU A 175 -9.15 -13.47 -10.52
C GLU A 175 -8.32 -12.23 -10.85
N ASN A 176 -8.53 -11.12 -10.15
CA ASN A 176 -7.76 -9.89 -10.38
C ASN A 176 -6.32 -10.01 -9.91
N TRP A 177 -6.05 -10.80 -8.85
CA TRP A 177 -4.70 -11.13 -8.46
C TRP A 177 -4.02 -12.04 -9.48
N ARG A 178 -4.72 -13.06 -9.99
CA ARG A 178 -4.22 -13.95 -11.05
C ARG A 178 -3.85 -13.13 -12.29
N TRP A 179 -4.77 -12.29 -12.78
CA TRP A 179 -4.52 -11.42 -13.92
C TRP A 179 -3.35 -10.45 -13.70
N PHE A 180 -3.22 -9.87 -12.51
CA PHE A 180 -2.09 -9.00 -12.16
C PHE A 180 -0.76 -9.77 -12.16
N LEU A 181 -0.76 -10.99 -11.63
CA LEU A 181 0.43 -11.82 -11.51
C LEU A 181 0.86 -12.40 -12.86
N GLU A 182 -0.07 -12.86 -13.70
CA GLU A 182 0.23 -13.29 -15.08
C GLU A 182 0.99 -12.19 -15.84
N LEU A 183 0.46 -10.97 -15.85
CA LEU A 183 1.12 -9.83 -16.51
C LEU A 183 2.47 -9.47 -15.88
N LEU A 184 2.58 -9.57 -14.55
CA LEU A 184 3.85 -9.35 -13.85
C LEU A 184 4.90 -10.40 -14.22
N LEU A 185 4.50 -11.66 -14.35
CA LEU A 185 5.39 -12.75 -14.73
C LEU A 185 5.79 -12.65 -16.20
N ASP A 186 4.87 -12.30 -17.09
CA ASP A 186 5.20 -12.04 -18.50
C ASP A 186 6.27 -10.93 -18.63
N ASP A 187 6.13 -9.87 -17.83
CA ASP A 187 7.08 -8.76 -17.84
C ASP A 187 8.43 -9.11 -17.22
N LEU A 188 8.41 -9.92 -16.15
CA LEU A 188 9.60 -10.21 -15.40
C LEU A 188 10.36 -11.45 -15.95
N GLY A 189 9.67 -12.39 -16.59
CA GLY A 189 10.19 -13.68 -17.05
C GLY A 189 9.95 -14.85 -16.07
N ASP A 190 10.73 -15.91 -16.22
CA ASP A 190 10.58 -17.12 -15.41
C ASP A 190 11.02 -16.94 -13.94
N VAL A 191 10.28 -17.54 -13.02
CA VAL A 191 10.46 -17.38 -11.57
C VAL A 191 11.65 -18.19 -11.06
N ALA A 192 11.84 -19.40 -11.57
CA ALA A 192 12.85 -20.33 -11.09
C ALA A 192 14.26 -19.89 -11.50
N SER A 193 14.45 -19.56 -12.78
CA SER A 193 15.70 -19.02 -13.33
C SER A 193 16.15 -17.74 -12.62
N ASN A 194 15.21 -16.85 -12.31
CA ASN A 194 15.50 -15.59 -11.63
C ASN A 194 15.45 -15.67 -10.09
N LYS A 195 15.11 -16.85 -9.55
CA LYS A 195 15.03 -17.14 -8.11
C LYS A 195 14.16 -16.15 -7.33
N TRP A 196 13.03 -15.74 -7.91
CA TRP A 196 12.16 -14.79 -7.24
C TRP A 196 11.42 -15.42 -6.07
N CYS A 197 11.42 -14.68 -4.96
CA CYS A 197 10.58 -14.95 -3.81
C CYS A 197 9.51 -13.88 -3.70
N PHE A 198 8.40 -14.23 -3.06
CA PHE A 198 7.28 -13.31 -2.85
C PHE A 198 7.02 -13.08 -1.37
N ILE A 199 6.50 -11.91 -1.01
CA ILE A 199 5.98 -11.65 0.33
C ILE A 199 4.67 -10.89 0.25
N SER A 200 3.64 -11.35 0.96
CA SER A 200 2.34 -10.69 0.95
C SER A 200 1.60 -10.77 2.28
N ASP A 201 0.48 -10.04 2.34
CA ASP A 201 -0.51 -10.21 3.38
C ASP A 201 -1.27 -11.55 3.20
N MET A 202 -1.84 -12.11 4.28
CA MET A 202 -2.55 -13.41 4.27
C MET A 202 -3.98 -13.27 3.72
N GLN A 203 -4.10 -12.72 2.53
CA GLN A 203 -5.40 -12.46 1.93
C GLN A 203 -5.93 -13.69 1.17
N LYS A 204 -7.23 -13.95 1.32
CA LYS A 204 -7.91 -15.13 0.77
C LYS A 204 -7.83 -15.27 -0.76
N GLY A 205 -7.70 -14.17 -1.52
CA GLY A 205 -7.60 -14.22 -2.98
C GLY A 205 -6.16 -14.36 -3.51
N LEU A 206 -5.19 -13.77 -2.80
CA LEU A 206 -3.81 -13.66 -3.27
C LEU A 206 -3.03 -14.97 -3.12
N ILE A 207 -3.10 -15.62 -1.95
CA ILE A 207 -2.38 -16.88 -1.70
C ILE A 207 -2.76 -17.94 -2.76
N PRO A 208 -4.07 -18.20 -3.02
CA PRO A 208 -4.43 -19.16 -4.05
C PRO A 208 -3.95 -18.79 -5.46
N ALA A 209 -3.95 -17.50 -5.82
CA ALA A 209 -3.46 -17.05 -7.12
C ALA A 209 -1.94 -17.30 -7.28
N VAL A 210 -1.16 -17.07 -6.23
CA VAL A 210 0.28 -17.38 -6.22
C VAL A 210 0.52 -18.89 -6.34
N CYS A 211 -0.20 -19.71 -5.58
CA CYS A 211 -0.06 -21.17 -5.64
C CYS A 211 -0.43 -21.76 -7.01
N GLU A 212 -1.43 -21.17 -7.68
CA GLU A 212 -1.88 -21.62 -9.01
C GLU A 212 -0.88 -21.25 -10.11
N LEU A 213 -0.36 -20.01 -10.11
CA LEU A 213 0.53 -19.54 -11.17
C LEU A 213 1.99 -19.95 -10.98
N MET A 214 2.41 -20.17 -9.74
CA MET A 214 3.80 -20.43 -9.38
C MET A 214 3.87 -21.53 -8.32
N PRO A 215 3.51 -22.79 -8.67
CA PRO A 215 3.56 -23.89 -7.72
C PRO A 215 4.98 -24.08 -7.19
N GLY A 216 5.11 -24.22 -5.87
CA GLY A 216 6.41 -24.41 -5.20
C GLY A 216 7.25 -23.15 -5.00
N VAL A 217 6.77 -21.96 -5.41
CA VAL A 217 7.52 -20.72 -5.17
C VAL A 217 7.66 -20.41 -3.68
N HIS A 218 8.82 -19.87 -3.29
CA HIS A 218 9.02 -19.37 -1.93
C HIS A 218 8.18 -18.12 -1.67
N HIS A 219 7.00 -18.34 -1.09
CA HIS A 219 6.05 -17.29 -0.70
C HIS A 219 6.00 -17.10 0.81
N ARG A 220 6.39 -15.89 1.25
CA ARG A 220 6.36 -15.47 2.65
C ARG A 220 5.05 -14.78 3.00
N PHE A 221 4.50 -15.11 4.16
CA PHE A 221 3.43 -14.37 4.78
C PHE A 221 4.02 -13.27 5.66
N ARG A 222 3.38 -12.10 5.62
CA ARG A 222 3.63 -11.07 6.63
C ARG A 222 3.19 -11.60 8.00
N VAL A 223 4.17 -11.90 8.84
CA VAL A 223 3.99 -12.48 10.20
C VAL A 223 3.03 -11.67 11.07
N TRP A 224 2.92 -10.35 10.85
CA TRP A 224 1.95 -9.52 11.57
C TRP A 224 0.49 -10.00 11.42
N HIS A 225 0.10 -10.58 10.28
CA HIS A 225 -1.25 -11.14 10.11
C HIS A 225 -1.42 -12.47 10.83
N LEU A 226 -0.38 -13.31 10.80
CA LEU A 226 -0.34 -14.52 11.61
C LEU A 226 -0.50 -14.18 13.09
N TRP A 227 0.28 -13.22 13.58
CA TRP A 227 0.19 -12.66 14.93
C TRP A 227 -1.17 -12.05 15.23
N LYS A 228 -1.76 -11.28 14.31
CA LYS A 228 -3.09 -10.68 14.50
C LYS A 228 -4.19 -11.73 14.65
N ASN A 229 -4.15 -12.79 13.83
CA ASN A 229 -5.12 -13.86 13.91
C ASN A 229 -4.90 -14.71 15.17
N PHE A 230 -3.65 -15.02 15.48
CA PHE A 230 -3.23 -15.69 16.70
C PHE A 230 -3.75 -14.96 17.95
N ASN A 231 -3.58 -13.64 18.01
CA ASN A 231 -4.01 -12.83 19.16
C ASN A 231 -5.52 -12.78 19.39
N LYS A 232 -6.33 -13.06 18.37
CA LYS A 232 -7.79 -13.13 18.57
C LYS A 232 -8.18 -14.33 19.43
N GLN A 233 -7.39 -15.40 19.38
CA GLN A 233 -7.61 -16.64 20.13
C GLN A 233 -6.74 -16.67 21.40
N TRP A 234 -5.46 -16.29 21.30
CA TRP A 234 -4.51 -16.31 22.41
C TRP A 234 -3.94 -14.91 22.68
N ASN A 235 -4.53 -14.21 23.66
CA ASN A 235 -4.24 -12.81 23.92
C ASN A 235 -3.11 -12.57 24.95
N THR A 236 -2.37 -13.60 25.36
CA THR A 236 -1.33 -13.46 26.39
C THR A 236 -0.03 -12.88 25.84
N GLN A 237 0.60 -11.97 26.59
CA GLN A 237 1.86 -11.32 26.21
C GLN A 237 3.01 -12.33 25.99
N GLU A 238 3.00 -13.42 26.74
CA GLU A 238 3.98 -14.49 26.64
C GLU A 238 3.90 -15.22 25.29
N LEU A 239 2.71 -15.71 24.91
CA LEU A 239 2.50 -16.41 23.63
C LEU A 239 2.75 -15.47 22.43
N ARG A 240 2.36 -14.19 22.56
CA ARG A 240 2.70 -13.14 21.58
C ARG A 240 4.21 -13.03 21.37
N THR A 241 4.98 -13.09 22.44
CA THR A 241 6.45 -12.98 22.40
C THR A 241 7.06 -14.24 21.78
N MET A 242 6.60 -15.43 22.20
CA MET A 242 7.06 -16.70 21.66
C MET A 242 6.83 -16.82 20.14
N LEU A 243 5.70 -16.34 19.62
CA LEU A 243 5.44 -16.30 18.18
C LEU A 243 6.50 -15.48 17.44
N TRP A 244 6.82 -14.28 17.94
CA TRP A 244 7.86 -13.45 17.35
C TRP A 244 9.25 -14.06 17.47
N GLU A 245 9.54 -14.75 18.57
CA GLU A 245 10.78 -15.49 18.74
C GLU A 245 10.91 -16.63 17.73
N CYS A 246 9.84 -17.38 17.46
CA CYS A 246 9.80 -18.42 16.43
C CYS A 246 10.00 -17.82 15.03
N ALA A 247 9.30 -16.72 14.73
CA ALA A 247 9.37 -16.07 13.41
C ALA A 247 10.76 -15.47 13.12
N ARG A 248 11.46 -14.97 14.14
CA ARG A 248 12.77 -14.32 14.02
C ARG A 248 13.95 -15.29 14.08
N GLU A 249 13.72 -16.52 14.53
CA GLU A 249 14.77 -17.52 14.66
C GLU A 249 15.35 -17.89 13.29
N THR A 250 16.68 -17.94 13.19
CA THR A 250 17.38 -18.19 11.92
C THR A 250 17.82 -19.64 11.78
N THR A 251 17.90 -20.38 12.89
CA THR A 251 18.32 -21.79 12.91
C THR A 251 17.12 -22.73 12.97
N ARG A 252 17.20 -23.89 12.29
CA ARG A 252 16.13 -24.89 12.33
C ARG A 252 15.96 -25.47 13.73
N HIS A 253 17.08 -25.83 14.36
CA HIS A 253 17.12 -26.35 15.72
C HIS A 253 16.54 -25.36 16.74
N GLY A 254 16.98 -24.09 16.70
CA GLY A 254 16.43 -23.07 17.59
C GLY A 254 14.94 -22.83 17.38
N PHE A 255 14.45 -22.96 16.15
CA PHE A 255 13.03 -22.83 15.84
C PHE A 255 12.21 -23.97 16.45
N GLU A 256 12.68 -25.22 16.31
CA GLU A 256 12.05 -26.40 16.89
C GLU A 256 11.98 -26.31 18.42
N GLN A 257 13.09 -25.89 19.07
CA GLN A 257 13.09 -25.64 20.51
C GLN A 257 12.05 -24.59 20.94
N LYS A 258 11.89 -23.52 20.16
CA LYS A 258 10.91 -22.47 20.46
C LYS A 258 9.48 -22.92 20.20
N MET A 259 9.23 -23.68 19.14
CA MET A 259 7.92 -24.30 18.89
C MET A 259 7.55 -25.29 20.00
N GLU A 260 8.51 -26.06 20.50
CA GLU A 260 8.29 -26.96 21.65
C GLU A 260 7.95 -26.18 22.92
N LYS A 261 8.59 -25.03 23.17
CA LYS A 261 8.19 -24.12 24.27
C LYS A 261 6.75 -23.62 24.12
N VAL A 262 6.31 -23.31 22.89
CA VAL A 262 4.90 -22.95 22.63
C VAL A 262 4.00 -24.13 22.96
N LYS A 263 4.34 -25.35 22.50
CA LYS A 263 3.55 -26.56 22.73
C LYS A 263 3.33 -26.84 24.22
N ARG A 264 4.41 -26.79 25.01
CA ARG A 264 4.37 -26.96 26.47
C ARG A 264 3.49 -25.93 27.17
N LYS A 265 3.41 -24.71 26.62
CA LYS A 265 2.61 -23.64 27.20
C LYS A 265 1.15 -23.72 26.80
N ASN A 266 0.89 -23.99 25.52
CA ASN A 266 -0.44 -24.09 24.95
C ASN A 266 -0.38 -24.91 23.64
N GLU A 267 -0.93 -26.12 23.69
CA GLU A 267 -0.89 -27.06 22.57
C GLU A 267 -1.76 -26.60 21.38
N GLU A 268 -2.90 -25.96 21.62
CA GLU A 268 -3.76 -25.43 20.56
C GLU A 268 -3.07 -24.29 19.78
N ALA A 269 -2.38 -23.41 20.50
CA ALA A 269 -1.60 -22.32 19.93
C ALA A 269 -0.45 -22.86 19.07
N TRP A 270 0.22 -23.93 19.55
CA TRP A 270 1.21 -24.65 18.76
C TRP A 270 0.60 -25.27 17.51
N ALA A 271 -0.52 -25.98 17.63
CA ALA A 271 -1.19 -26.63 16.50
C ALA A 271 -1.59 -25.61 15.43
N TYR A 272 -2.09 -24.44 15.83
CA TYR A 272 -2.38 -23.34 14.91
C TYR A 272 -1.14 -22.82 14.17
N LEU A 273 -0.01 -22.66 14.86
CA LEU A 273 1.24 -22.21 14.21
C LEU A 273 1.82 -23.30 13.31
N ASN A 274 1.76 -24.56 13.73
CA ASN A 274 2.27 -25.72 13.01
C ASN A 274 1.47 -26.02 11.72
N LYS A 275 0.22 -25.56 11.65
CA LYS A 275 -0.63 -25.64 10.44
C LYS A 275 -0.04 -24.87 9.24
N TRP A 276 0.72 -23.81 9.47
CA TRP A 276 1.25 -22.96 8.40
C TRP A 276 2.63 -23.45 7.91
N PRO A 277 2.90 -23.44 6.59
CA PRO A 277 4.21 -23.81 6.06
C PRO A 277 5.33 -22.99 6.69
N LYS A 278 6.37 -23.65 7.21
CA LYS A 278 7.44 -23.02 7.99
C LYS A 278 8.20 -21.99 7.14
N GLU A 279 8.41 -22.33 5.87
CA GLU A 279 9.05 -21.51 4.82
C GLU A 279 8.35 -20.17 4.61
N SER A 280 7.08 -20.07 4.96
CA SER A 280 6.28 -18.86 4.76
C SER A 280 6.38 -17.87 5.91
N TRP A 281 6.74 -18.25 7.14
CA TRP A 281 6.64 -17.32 8.27
C TRP A 281 7.82 -17.29 9.25
N THR A 282 8.78 -18.22 9.16
CA THR A 282 9.99 -18.19 9.99
C THR A 282 11.27 -18.07 9.17
N LYS A 283 12.21 -17.21 9.62
CA LYS A 283 13.51 -17.04 8.99
C LYS A 283 14.32 -18.35 8.92
N ALA A 284 14.08 -19.29 9.84
CA ALA A 284 14.77 -20.58 9.87
C ALA A 284 14.60 -21.38 8.57
N TYR A 285 13.47 -21.19 7.88
CA TYR A 285 13.10 -21.91 6.67
C TYR A 285 12.99 -21.01 5.42
N PHE A 286 13.34 -19.72 5.52
CA PHE A 286 13.35 -18.84 4.35
C PHE A 286 14.43 -19.26 3.35
N SER A 287 14.12 -19.14 2.05
CA SER A 287 15.12 -19.21 0.98
C SER A 287 16.20 -18.15 1.18
N HIS A 288 17.42 -18.55 0.82
CA HIS A 288 18.62 -17.73 0.86
C HIS A 288 18.80 -16.86 -0.38
N ASP A 289 18.04 -17.08 -1.46
CA ASP A 289 18.25 -16.41 -2.75
C ASP A 289 18.10 -14.88 -2.67
N PRO A 290 17.08 -14.33 -1.97
CA PRO A 290 16.86 -12.89 -1.98
C PRO A 290 17.86 -12.07 -1.18
N LYS A 291 18.67 -12.71 -0.33
CA LYS A 291 19.54 -12.03 0.64
C LYS A 291 18.78 -10.95 1.43
N LEU A 292 17.58 -11.32 1.87
CA LEU A 292 16.64 -10.49 2.62
C LEU A 292 15.96 -11.32 3.71
N ASP A 293 16.04 -10.83 4.95
CA ASP A 293 15.43 -11.45 6.12
C ASP A 293 14.07 -10.83 6.50
N ASN A 294 13.40 -10.18 5.55
CA ASN A 294 12.11 -9.55 5.79
C ASN A 294 11.05 -10.57 6.22
N ILE A 295 10.54 -10.40 7.44
CA ILE A 295 9.36 -11.10 8.00
C ILE A 295 8.08 -10.26 7.86
N CYS A 296 8.21 -9.05 7.31
CA CYS A 296 7.11 -8.12 7.11
C CYS A 296 7.18 -7.57 5.69
N ASN A 297 6.01 -7.38 5.07
CA ASN A 297 5.88 -6.67 3.80
C ASN A 297 6.07 -5.15 3.99
N ASN A 298 7.25 -4.74 4.46
CA ASN A 298 7.56 -3.35 4.77
C ASN A 298 7.63 -2.50 3.50
N ALA A 299 8.05 -3.07 2.37
CA ALA A 299 8.13 -2.36 1.11
C ALA A 299 6.74 -1.86 0.66
N CYS A 300 5.75 -2.75 0.61
CA CYS A 300 4.39 -2.35 0.26
C CYS A 300 3.75 -1.44 1.30
N LYS A 301 4.00 -1.63 2.61
CA LYS A 301 3.51 -0.69 3.64
C LYS A 301 4.01 0.73 3.40
N VAL A 302 5.29 0.89 3.08
CA VAL A 302 5.89 2.20 2.80
C VAL A 302 5.26 2.79 1.54
N PHE A 303 5.12 2.00 0.47
CA PHE A 303 4.45 2.44 -0.74
C PHE A 303 3.00 2.90 -0.47
N ASN A 304 2.20 2.07 0.19
CA ASN A 304 0.81 2.34 0.54
C ASN A 304 0.63 3.57 1.45
N ALA A 305 1.63 3.87 2.29
CA ALA A 305 1.69 5.10 3.06
C ALA A 305 2.01 6.32 2.19
N ARG A 306 2.94 6.20 1.22
CA ARG A 306 3.30 7.29 0.29
C ARG A 306 2.14 7.68 -0.61
N ILE A 307 1.39 6.72 -1.14
CA ILE A 307 0.29 6.98 -2.08
C ILE A 307 -1.06 7.27 -1.40
N LYS A 308 -1.09 7.36 -0.07
CA LYS A 308 -2.34 7.50 0.72
C LYS A 308 -3.19 8.71 0.30
N GLU A 309 -2.56 9.82 -0.08
CA GLU A 309 -3.25 11.02 -0.55
C GLU A 309 -3.59 10.94 -2.04
N TYR A 310 -2.77 10.25 -2.84
CA TYR A 310 -3.03 10.02 -4.27
C TYR A 310 -4.27 9.15 -4.49
N ARG A 311 -4.48 8.16 -3.62
CA ARG A 311 -5.67 7.28 -3.64
C ARG A 311 -7.02 7.98 -3.45
N LYS A 312 -7.02 9.27 -3.10
CA LYS A 312 -8.24 10.09 -2.99
C LYS A 312 -8.56 10.85 -4.27
N LYS A 313 -7.63 10.86 -5.23
CA LYS A 313 -7.74 11.62 -6.48
C LYS A 313 -8.47 10.80 -7.54
N PRO A 314 -9.08 11.45 -8.54
CA PRO A 314 -9.60 10.79 -9.75
C PRO A 314 -8.56 9.88 -10.42
N ILE A 315 -9.02 8.89 -11.18
CA ILE A 315 -8.19 7.75 -11.64
C ILE A 315 -6.94 8.18 -12.41
N LEU A 316 -7.07 9.08 -13.38
CA LEU A 316 -5.97 9.52 -14.22
C LEU A 316 -4.97 10.35 -13.40
N THR A 317 -5.48 11.24 -12.53
CA THR A 317 -4.62 12.01 -11.62
C THR A 317 -3.90 11.12 -10.61
N LEU A 318 -4.54 10.03 -10.14
CA LEU A 318 -3.92 9.04 -9.28
C LEU A 318 -2.78 8.32 -10.00
N LEU A 319 -3.03 7.84 -11.22
CA LEU A 319 -2.04 7.14 -12.04
C LEU A 319 -0.83 8.04 -12.31
N GLU A 320 -1.06 9.31 -12.65
CA GLU A 320 0.00 10.30 -12.84
C GLU A 320 0.82 10.56 -11.57
N GLU A 321 0.17 10.68 -10.41
CA GLU A 321 0.89 10.87 -9.14
C GLU A 321 1.75 9.65 -8.77
N VAL A 322 1.26 8.44 -9.04
CA VAL A 322 2.04 7.20 -8.85
C VAL A 322 3.22 7.18 -9.82
N ARG A 323 3.00 7.41 -11.13
CA ARG A 323 4.05 7.47 -12.14
C ARG A 323 5.12 8.51 -11.79
N MET A 324 4.71 9.74 -11.45
CA MET A 324 5.62 10.80 -11.05
C MET A 324 6.35 10.50 -9.74
N PHE A 325 5.73 9.78 -8.81
CA PHE A 325 6.40 9.31 -7.59
C PHE A 325 7.51 8.32 -7.92
N VAL A 326 7.25 7.34 -8.80
CA VAL A 326 8.25 6.37 -9.26
C VAL A 326 9.40 7.08 -9.98
N MET A 327 9.08 7.93 -10.95
CA MET A 327 10.06 8.73 -11.72
C MET A 327 10.97 9.57 -10.81
N ARG A 328 10.38 10.32 -9.86
CA ARG A 328 11.15 11.12 -8.89
C ARG A 328 12.01 10.26 -7.98
N THR A 329 11.54 9.08 -7.58
CA THR A 329 12.29 8.18 -6.70
C THR A 329 13.51 7.61 -7.42
N ILE A 330 13.34 7.16 -8.66
CA ILE A 330 14.44 6.68 -9.52
C ILE A 330 15.48 7.78 -9.72
N ALA A 331 15.06 8.96 -10.18
CA ALA A 331 15.98 10.08 -10.43
C ALA A 331 16.69 10.54 -9.16
N LYS A 332 15.97 10.68 -8.04
CA LYS A 332 16.56 11.09 -6.76
C LYS A 332 17.61 10.09 -6.29
N ASN A 333 17.33 8.80 -6.39
CA ASN A 333 18.24 7.75 -5.93
C ASN A 333 19.48 7.64 -6.82
N LYS A 334 19.31 7.80 -8.15
CA LYS A 334 20.42 7.91 -9.11
C LYS A 334 21.40 9.03 -8.73
N VAL A 335 20.89 10.24 -8.46
CA VAL A 335 21.73 11.39 -8.09
C VAL A 335 22.32 11.25 -6.68
N LYS A 336 21.55 10.74 -5.72
CA LYS A 336 21.93 10.70 -4.30
C LYS A 336 23.23 9.94 -4.04
N LEU A 337 23.50 8.89 -4.80
CA LEU A 337 24.68 8.04 -4.60
C LEU A 337 25.62 8.02 -5.82
N GLN A 338 25.48 8.97 -6.75
CA GLN A 338 26.34 9.06 -7.93
C GLN A 338 27.82 9.22 -7.57
N HIS A 339 28.11 10.00 -6.54
CA HIS A 339 29.48 10.28 -6.06
C HIS A 339 29.84 9.50 -4.79
N HIS A 340 29.07 8.47 -4.43
CA HIS A 340 29.36 7.70 -3.23
C HIS A 340 30.58 6.82 -3.46
N ILE A 341 31.62 7.01 -2.64
CA ILE A 341 32.85 6.22 -2.65
C ILE A 341 32.70 5.08 -1.63
N GLY A 342 32.87 3.84 -2.08
CA GLY A 342 32.81 2.63 -1.24
C GLY A 342 32.02 1.50 -1.89
N ARG A 343 32.29 0.26 -1.45
CA ARG A 343 31.69 -0.96 -2.01
C ARG A 343 30.22 -1.11 -1.62
N LEU A 344 29.87 -0.68 -0.41
CA LEU A 344 28.50 -0.82 0.13
C LEU A 344 27.75 0.52 0.17
N PRO A 345 26.43 0.50 -0.11
CA PRO A 345 25.55 1.63 0.15
C PRO A 345 25.48 2.00 1.64
N PRO A 346 25.16 3.27 1.99
CA PRO A 346 25.24 3.76 3.37
C PRO A 346 24.48 2.95 4.44
N ILE A 347 23.28 2.44 4.11
CA ILE A 347 22.48 1.67 5.09
C ILE A 347 23.13 0.31 5.35
N GLN A 348 23.69 -0.34 4.32
CA GLN A 348 24.38 -1.61 4.49
C GLN A 348 25.70 -1.44 5.22
N ARG A 349 26.49 -0.41 4.87
CA ARG A 349 27.72 -0.07 5.59
C ARG A 349 27.46 0.19 7.07
N SER A 350 26.45 1.00 7.38
CA SER A 350 26.05 1.26 8.78
C SER A 350 25.60 0.00 9.52
N LYS A 351 24.94 -0.94 8.84
CA LYS A 351 24.51 -2.21 9.42
C LYS A 351 25.72 -3.13 9.68
N LEU A 352 26.62 -3.27 8.72
CA LEU A 352 27.82 -4.09 8.83
C LEU A 352 28.74 -3.60 9.94
N GLU A 353 28.90 -2.28 10.08
CA GLU A 353 29.73 -1.70 11.14
C GLU A 353 29.19 -2.03 12.55
N LYS A 354 27.86 -2.10 12.72
CA LYS A 354 27.28 -2.56 13.99
C LYS A 354 27.60 -4.03 14.26
N ILE A 355 27.48 -4.88 13.25
CA ILE A 355 27.81 -6.31 13.35
C ILE A 355 29.29 -6.49 13.69
N ARG A 356 30.18 -5.72 13.05
CA ARG A 356 31.62 -5.71 13.32
C ARG A 356 31.96 -5.30 14.75
N LYS A 357 31.23 -4.35 15.34
CA LYS A 357 31.41 -4.00 16.75
C LYS A 357 30.97 -5.11 17.69
N GLU A 358 29.88 -5.78 17.37
CA GLU A 358 29.37 -6.91 18.16
C GLU A 358 30.26 -8.17 18.04
N SER A 359 31.01 -8.33 16.93
CA SER A 359 31.89 -9.48 16.70
C SER A 359 33.10 -9.54 17.64
N GLN A 360 33.48 -8.42 18.27
CA GLN A 360 34.59 -8.35 19.23
C GLN A 360 34.38 -9.20 20.50
N LYS A 361 33.13 -9.63 20.76
CA LYS A 361 32.76 -10.44 21.93
C LYS A 361 33.00 -11.94 21.73
N TRP A 362 33.47 -12.34 20.57
CA TRP A 362 33.60 -13.74 20.17
C TRP A 362 35.07 -14.11 19.94
N ARG A 363 35.41 -15.38 20.15
CA ARG A 363 36.78 -15.88 20.00
C ARG A 363 36.86 -16.89 18.85
N PRO A 364 37.68 -16.64 17.82
CA PRO A 364 37.85 -17.58 16.72
C PRO A 364 38.89 -18.65 17.07
N VAL A 365 38.58 -19.91 16.77
CA VAL A 365 39.49 -21.06 16.80
C VAL A 365 39.52 -21.65 15.40
N TRP A 366 40.68 -21.69 14.79
CA TRP A 366 40.87 -22.25 13.46
C TRP A 366 40.90 -23.78 13.54
N CYS A 367 40.25 -24.48 12.61
CA CYS A 367 40.19 -25.94 12.62
C CYS A 367 41.37 -26.64 11.94
N GLY A 368 42.36 -25.89 11.44
CA GLY A 368 43.53 -26.47 10.76
C GLY A 368 43.33 -26.76 9.27
N ASP A 369 42.34 -26.18 8.60
CA ASP A 369 42.12 -26.39 7.16
C ASP A 369 43.15 -25.65 6.30
N ASP A 370 43.62 -26.26 5.21
CA ASP A 370 44.70 -25.73 4.35
C ASP A 370 44.47 -24.29 3.87
N GLY A 371 43.21 -23.92 3.62
CA GLY A 371 42.83 -22.57 3.16
C GLY A 371 42.69 -21.52 4.27
N TYR A 372 42.77 -21.88 5.55
CA TYR A 372 42.50 -20.99 6.68
C TYR A 372 41.11 -20.33 6.59
N HIS A 373 40.10 -21.09 6.15
CA HIS A 373 38.74 -20.59 5.89
C HIS A 373 37.71 -21.07 6.90
N ARG A 374 38.03 -22.12 7.68
CA ARG A 374 37.08 -22.75 8.60
C ARG A 374 37.43 -22.49 10.06
N PHE A 375 36.45 -21.98 10.80
CA PHE A 375 36.60 -21.59 12.18
C PHE A 375 35.45 -22.08 13.05
N GLU A 376 35.78 -22.53 14.25
CA GLU A 376 34.85 -22.59 15.37
C GLU A 376 34.90 -21.26 16.13
N ILE A 377 33.75 -20.58 16.21
CA ILE A 377 33.63 -19.30 16.89
C ILE A 377 32.98 -19.52 18.25
N HIS A 378 33.75 -19.29 19.31
CA HIS A 378 33.32 -19.47 20.69
C HIS A 378 32.72 -18.20 21.28
N GLY A 379 31.64 -18.36 22.04
CA GLY A 379 30.97 -17.29 22.77
C GLY A 379 29.61 -17.72 23.32
N PHE A 380 29.01 -16.86 24.15
CA PHE A 380 27.67 -17.11 24.70
C PHE A 380 26.58 -16.78 23.66
N PRO A 381 25.54 -17.61 23.48
CA PRO A 381 25.17 -18.80 24.27
C PRO A 381 25.72 -20.13 23.74
N THR A 382 26.21 -20.20 22.51
CA THR A 382 26.69 -21.45 21.87
C THR A 382 27.79 -21.15 20.84
N ASN A 383 28.65 -22.12 20.59
CA ASN A 383 29.66 -22.03 19.53
C ASN A 383 29.01 -22.10 18.14
N MET A 384 29.68 -21.53 17.15
CA MET A 384 29.20 -21.50 15.75
C MET A 384 30.32 -21.85 14.79
N ALA A 385 30.06 -22.71 13.82
CA ALA A 385 31.01 -22.98 12.74
C ALA A 385 30.83 -21.96 11.61
N VAL A 386 31.95 -21.46 11.10
CA VAL A 386 32.02 -20.50 9.99
C VAL A 386 32.92 -21.08 8.90
N ASP A 387 32.46 -20.96 7.66
CA ASP A 387 33.22 -21.25 6.45
C ASP A 387 33.24 -19.96 5.60
N LEU A 388 34.41 -19.34 5.52
CA LEU A 388 34.61 -18.07 4.82
C LEU A 388 34.68 -18.20 3.31
N GLU A 389 35.03 -19.38 2.78
CA GLU A 389 35.08 -19.61 1.33
C GLU A 389 33.65 -19.76 0.79
N LYS A 390 32.83 -20.54 1.49
CA LYS A 390 31.44 -20.80 1.08
C LYS A 390 30.45 -19.73 1.55
N HIS A 391 30.91 -18.75 2.33
CA HIS A 391 30.07 -17.74 2.98
C HIS A 391 28.96 -18.34 3.85
N ILE A 392 29.31 -19.36 4.65
CA ILE A 392 28.37 -20.12 5.48
C ILE A 392 28.68 -19.90 6.96
N CYS A 393 27.63 -19.75 7.75
CA CYS A 393 27.71 -19.83 9.21
C CYS A 393 26.55 -20.66 9.74
N THR A 394 26.77 -21.49 10.76
CA THR A 394 25.71 -22.29 11.39
C THR A 394 24.56 -21.44 11.95
N CYS A 395 24.81 -20.17 12.27
CA CYS A 395 23.75 -19.24 12.68
C CYS A 395 22.77 -18.85 11.55
N ARG A 396 23.07 -19.20 10.29
CA ARG A 396 22.28 -18.93 9.05
C ARG A 396 22.06 -17.46 8.69
N PHE A 397 22.47 -16.51 9.53
CA PHE A 397 22.27 -15.08 9.29
C PHE A 397 22.93 -14.61 7.99
N TRP A 398 24.15 -15.07 7.72
CA TRP A 398 24.91 -14.67 6.53
C TRP A 398 24.23 -15.14 5.26
N GLN A 399 23.78 -16.40 5.23
CA GLN A 399 23.12 -17.01 4.09
C GLN A 399 21.79 -16.31 3.77
N ILE A 400 21.01 -15.93 4.80
CA ILE A 400 19.70 -15.27 4.63
C ILE A 400 19.85 -13.79 4.25
N THR A 401 20.82 -13.07 4.81
CA THR A 401 20.93 -11.61 4.62
C THR A 401 21.94 -11.20 3.56
N GLY A 402 22.85 -12.09 3.18
CA GLY A 402 24.00 -11.81 2.31
C GLY A 402 25.10 -10.97 2.97
N MET A 403 24.98 -10.68 4.27
CA MET A 403 25.93 -9.89 5.04
C MET A 403 26.62 -10.78 6.07
N PRO A 404 27.96 -10.69 6.24
CA PRO A 404 28.66 -11.43 7.29
C PRO A 404 27.98 -11.23 8.64
N CYS A 405 27.78 -12.33 9.37
CA CYS A 405 27.24 -12.29 10.73
C CYS A 405 28.34 -11.91 11.73
N VAL A 406 27.99 -11.75 13.01
CA VAL A 406 28.97 -11.46 14.06
C VAL A 406 30.09 -12.52 14.08
N HIS A 407 29.77 -13.80 13.93
CA HIS A 407 30.76 -14.88 13.92
C HIS A 407 31.68 -14.82 12.70
N ALA A 408 31.12 -14.55 11.52
CA ALA A 408 31.89 -14.40 10.29
C ALA A 408 32.83 -13.19 10.38
N CYS A 409 32.36 -12.06 10.89
CA CYS A 409 33.21 -10.89 11.13
C CYS A 409 34.36 -11.18 12.10
N THR A 410 34.16 -12.05 13.10
CA THR A 410 35.23 -12.49 14.01
C THR A 410 36.28 -13.31 13.27
N ALA A 411 35.87 -14.28 12.43
CA ALA A 411 36.80 -15.05 11.60
C ALA A 411 37.57 -14.16 10.61
N ILE A 412 36.87 -13.26 9.93
CA ILE A 412 37.46 -12.30 8.98
C ILE A 412 38.48 -11.38 9.67
N ALA A 413 38.17 -10.92 10.90
CA ALA A 413 39.09 -10.11 11.67
C ALA A 413 40.37 -10.86 12.04
N ARG A 414 40.31 -12.19 12.25
CA ARG A 414 41.50 -13.03 12.53
C ARG A 414 42.46 -13.10 11.34
N LEU A 415 41.91 -13.01 10.13
CA LEU A 415 42.61 -12.94 8.84
C LEU A 415 43.07 -11.52 8.45
N ASN A 416 42.80 -10.50 9.28
CA ASN A 416 42.93 -9.09 8.92
C ASN A 416 42.19 -8.70 7.62
N GLY A 417 41.12 -9.42 7.28
CA GLY A 417 40.31 -9.15 6.09
C GLY A 417 39.31 -8.02 6.30
N ASN A 418 38.81 -7.45 5.19
CA ASN A 418 37.76 -6.45 5.22
C ASN A 418 36.36 -7.11 5.08
N PRO A 419 35.45 -6.99 6.07
CA PRO A 419 34.12 -7.60 6.00
C PRO A 419 33.25 -7.13 4.83
N GLU A 420 33.52 -5.95 4.25
CA GLU A 420 32.80 -5.48 3.05
C GLU A 420 33.01 -6.42 1.86
N ASP A 421 34.15 -7.11 1.80
CA ASP A 421 34.51 -7.96 0.66
C ASP A 421 33.74 -9.27 0.61
N TYR A 422 33.23 -9.67 1.77
CA TYR A 422 32.44 -10.88 2.00
C TYR A 422 30.92 -10.61 1.89
N CYS A 423 30.50 -9.38 1.57
CA CYS A 423 29.11 -9.06 1.32
C CYS A 423 28.66 -9.56 -0.06
N HIS A 424 27.44 -10.10 -0.12
CA HIS A 424 26.83 -10.57 -1.36
C HIS A 424 26.64 -9.43 -2.38
N LYS A 425 26.77 -9.74 -3.68
CA LYS A 425 26.65 -8.78 -4.79
C LYS A 425 25.41 -7.88 -4.69
N TRP A 426 24.27 -8.44 -4.30
CA TRP A 426 23.00 -7.70 -4.14
C TRP A 426 23.00 -6.58 -3.09
N LEU A 427 24.02 -6.52 -2.22
CA LEU A 427 24.18 -5.47 -1.21
C LEU A 427 25.14 -4.37 -1.66
N THR A 428 25.75 -4.50 -2.84
CA THR A 428 26.82 -3.61 -3.31
C THR A 428 26.28 -2.36 -3.99
N MET A 429 27.17 -1.36 -4.11
CA MET A 429 26.94 -0.16 -4.91
C MET A 429 26.74 -0.47 -6.39
N ASP A 430 27.30 -1.56 -6.92
CA ASP A 430 27.14 -1.91 -8.33
C ASP A 430 25.72 -2.38 -8.63
N SER A 431 25.14 -3.23 -7.78
CA SER A 431 23.71 -3.57 -7.85
C SER A 431 22.82 -2.33 -7.69
N TYR A 432 23.22 -1.37 -6.86
CA TYR A 432 22.50 -0.10 -6.74
C TYR A 432 22.53 0.73 -8.04
N LYS A 433 23.71 0.85 -8.67
CA LYS A 433 23.88 1.57 -9.94
C LYS A 433 23.06 0.93 -11.05
N GLU A 434 23.11 -0.39 -11.19
CA GLU A 434 22.32 -1.14 -12.18
C GLU A 434 20.81 -0.98 -11.94
N THR A 435 20.36 -0.95 -10.68
CA THR A 435 18.94 -0.70 -10.34
C THR A 435 18.41 0.62 -10.90
N TYR A 436 19.24 1.67 -10.91
CA TYR A 436 18.85 3.04 -11.28
C TYR A 436 19.47 3.52 -12.60
N LYS A 437 20.05 2.59 -13.38
CA LYS A 437 20.61 2.86 -14.70
C LYS A 437 19.53 3.36 -15.65
N HIS A 438 18.38 2.69 -15.63
CA HIS A 438 17.22 2.99 -16.47
C HIS A 438 16.33 4.08 -15.86
N SER A 439 15.95 5.06 -16.68
CA SER A 439 15.05 6.15 -16.32
C SER A 439 13.66 5.96 -16.92
N LEU A 440 12.69 6.72 -16.43
CA LEU A 440 11.37 6.85 -17.05
C LEU A 440 11.36 8.12 -17.91
N ASN A 441 10.85 8.00 -19.13
CA ASN A 441 10.71 9.13 -20.04
C ASN A 441 9.50 9.98 -19.65
N PRO A 442 9.61 11.31 -19.78
CA PRO A 442 8.48 12.21 -19.57
C PRO A 442 7.39 11.96 -20.63
N ILE A 443 6.16 12.35 -20.31
CA ILE A 443 5.04 12.37 -21.26
C ILE A 443 4.64 13.83 -21.54
N PRO A 444 4.15 14.13 -22.74
CA PRO A 444 3.64 15.46 -23.07
C PRO A 444 2.36 15.79 -22.27
N GLY A 445 1.95 17.06 -22.31
CA GLY A 445 0.70 17.50 -21.70
C GLY A 445 -0.53 16.85 -22.35
N GLN A 446 -1.63 16.74 -21.60
CA GLN A 446 -2.85 16.01 -22.01
C GLN A 446 -3.43 16.42 -23.37
N ALA A 447 -3.26 17.68 -23.78
CA ALA A 447 -3.73 18.16 -25.09
C ALA A 447 -2.97 17.53 -26.28
N MET A 448 -1.74 17.05 -26.04
CA MET A 448 -0.85 16.44 -27.02
C MET A 448 -0.75 14.91 -26.85
N TRP A 449 -1.68 14.30 -26.10
CA TRP A 449 -1.70 12.84 -25.96
C TRP A 449 -2.14 12.19 -27.26
N GLU A 450 -1.54 11.03 -27.53
CA GLU A 450 -1.94 10.16 -28.61
C GLU A 450 -3.43 9.80 -28.47
N LYS A 451 -4.12 9.75 -29.59
CA LYS A 451 -5.54 9.46 -29.64
C LYS A 451 -5.76 8.00 -29.95
N SER A 452 -6.41 7.32 -29.01
CA SER A 452 -6.72 5.92 -29.17
C SER A 452 -7.81 5.70 -30.20
N GLN A 453 -7.57 4.72 -31.06
CA GLN A 453 -8.57 4.22 -32.02
C GLN A 453 -9.60 3.31 -31.35
N TYR A 454 -9.33 2.87 -30.11
CA TYR A 454 -10.21 1.98 -29.37
C TYR A 454 -11.31 2.73 -28.59
N SER A 455 -12.40 2.00 -28.30
CA SER A 455 -13.56 2.49 -27.54
C SER A 455 -13.19 3.11 -26.18
N ARG A 456 -13.91 4.15 -25.77
CA ARG A 456 -13.55 4.96 -24.59
C ARG A 456 -14.21 4.41 -23.33
N PRO A 457 -13.43 3.87 -22.36
CA PRO A 457 -14.01 3.26 -21.19
C PRO A 457 -14.80 4.27 -20.36
N GLN A 458 -16.03 3.93 -20.01
CA GLN A 458 -16.86 4.72 -19.11
C GLN A 458 -16.54 4.42 -17.65
N ALA A 459 -16.89 5.35 -16.77
CA ALA A 459 -16.66 5.20 -15.34
C ALA A 459 -17.45 3.99 -14.78
N PRO A 460 -16.87 3.25 -13.82
CA PRO A 460 -17.56 2.14 -13.19
C PRO A 460 -18.76 2.61 -12.38
N LYS A 461 -19.76 1.73 -12.22
CA LYS A 461 -20.96 2.02 -11.43
C LYS A 461 -20.58 2.30 -9.97
N ILE A 462 -21.10 3.39 -9.41
CA ILE A 462 -20.83 3.80 -8.03
C ILE A 462 -21.48 2.81 -7.06
N ARG A 463 -20.66 2.00 -6.36
CA ARG A 463 -21.13 1.15 -5.27
C ARG A 463 -21.26 1.97 -3.99
N ARG A 464 -22.48 2.35 -3.59
CA ARG A 464 -22.74 3.02 -2.31
C ARG A 464 -22.43 2.06 -1.15
N LYS A 465 -21.33 2.27 -0.43
CA LYS A 465 -21.07 1.56 0.84
C LYS A 465 -21.96 2.17 1.96
N PRO A 466 -22.50 1.37 2.90
CA PRO A 466 -23.20 1.92 4.06
C PRO A 466 -22.25 2.80 4.89
N GLY A 467 -22.54 4.11 4.92
CA GLY A 467 -21.79 5.10 5.71
C GLY A 467 -20.65 5.83 4.97
N PRO A 468 -20.08 6.88 5.60
CA PRO A 468 -19.07 7.73 4.97
C PRO A 468 -17.74 7.00 4.70
N LEU A 469 -17.07 7.34 3.58
CA LEU A 469 -15.76 6.79 3.21
C LEU A 469 -14.74 6.98 4.34
N LYS A 470 -14.28 5.87 4.94
CA LYS A 470 -13.32 5.90 6.05
C LYS A 470 -11.95 6.37 5.57
N GLN A 471 -11.55 7.58 5.99
CA GLN A 471 -10.28 8.19 5.62
C GLN A 471 -9.06 7.55 6.32
N LYS A 472 -9.27 6.98 7.51
CA LYS A 472 -8.25 6.29 8.31
C LYS A 472 -8.56 4.80 8.35
N ARG A 473 -7.51 3.98 8.30
CA ARG A 473 -7.62 2.56 8.67
C ARG A 473 -8.15 2.50 10.09
N ARG A 474 -9.10 1.59 10.37
CA ARG A 474 -9.51 1.29 11.74
C ARG A 474 -8.26 0.76 12.45
N LYS A 475 -7.80 1.48 13.47
CA LYS A 475 -6.74 0.99 14.34
C LYS A 475 -7.32 -0.12 15.19
N ASP A 476 -6.61 -1.24 15.25
CA ASP A 476 -6.97 -2.32 16.17
C ASP A 476 -6.56 -1.93 17.60
N ALA A 477 -7.11 -2.60 18.63
CA ALA A 477 -6.92 -2.23 20.03
C ALA A 477 -5.43 -2.17 20.45
N ASP A 478 -4.59 -3.02 19.85
CA ASP A 478 -3.14 -3.08 20.10
C ASP A 478 -2.31 -2.12 19.23
N GLU A 479 -2.93 -1.28 18.38
CA GLU A 479 -2.20 -0.29 17.57
C GLU A 479 -2.09 1.05 18.29
N ASP A 480 -0.98 1.24 19.00
CA ASP A 480 -0.70 2.50 19.69
C ASP A 480 -0.91 3.73 18.79
N PRO A 481 -1.47 4.82 19.34
CA PRO A 481 -1.64 6.04 18.59
C PRO A 481 -0.28 6.63 18.22
N SER A 482 0.14 6.42 16.96
CA SER A 482 1.24 7.15 16.33
C SER A 482 0.98 8.66 16.36
N GLY A 483 1.43 9.29 17.43
CA GLY A 483 1.31 10.71 17.69
C GLY A 483 1.99 10.94 19.02
N SER A 484 3.16 11.57 18.98
CA SER A 484 3.91 12.04 20.12
C SER A 484 3.02 12.86 21.07
N LYS A 485 2.36 12.21 22.02
CA LYS A 485 2.09 12.82 23.30
C LYS A 485 3.30 12.48 24.15
N LYS A 486 4.18 13.47 24.31
CA LYS A 486 5.02 13.56 25.51
C LYS A 486 4.11 13.22 26.68
N SER A 487 4.57 12.34 27.57
CA SER A 487 4.07 12.24 28.93
C SER A 487 4.10 13.63 29.55
N LYS A 488 3.01 14.39 29.44
CA LYS A 488 2.69 15.40 30.42
C LYS A 488 2.00 14.64 31.53
N THR A 489 2.76 14.37 32.58
CA THR A 489 2.27 14.40 33.95
C THR A 489 1.53 15.72 34.16
N ASP A 490 0.25 15.76 33.79
CA ASP A 490 -0.71 16.74 34.31
C ASP A 490 -1.59 15.98 35.28
N ALA A 491 -1.26 16.11 36.57
CA ALA A 491 -2.01 15.60 37.71
C ALA A 491 -3.29 16.42 37.95
N THR A 492 -4.12 16.60 36.91
CA THR A 492 -5.35 17.40 37.00
C THR A 492 -6.46 16.90 36.07
N LYS A 493 -6.58 15.58 35.93
CA LYS A 493 -7.81 14.96 35.42
C LYS A 493 -8.29 13.92 36.40
N LEU A 494 -9.14 14.35 37.32
CA LEU A 494 -9.99 13.46 38.10
C LEU A 494 -10.74 12.52 37.13
N PRO A 495 -10.78 11.20 37.41
CA PRO A 495 -11.64 10.29 36.66
C PRO A 495 -13.07 10.79 36.78
N ARG A 496 -13.76 10.92 35.64
CA ARG A 496 -15.15 11.36 35.59
C ARG A 496 -16.02 10.26 36.21
N LYS A 497 -16.25 10.30 37.53
CA LYS A 497 -17.35 9.57 38.18
C LYS A 497 -18.64 10.17 37.64
N TYR A 498 -19.32 9.43 36.78
CA TYR A 498 -20.71 9.75 36.44
C TYR A 498 -21.56 9.36 37.65
N ASN A 499 -22.39 10.28 38.15
CA ASN A 499 -23.42 9.93 39.14
C ASN A 499 -24.36 8.89 38.51
N GLU A 500 -24.86 7.95 39.32
CA GLU A 500 -25.88 6.99 38.88
C GLU A 500 -27.07 7.77 38.34
N PHE A 501 -27.34 7.63 37.04
CA PHE A 501 -28.49 8.26 36.42
C PHE A 501 -29.75 7.43 36.71
N SER A 502 -30.79 8.11 37.17
CA SER A 502 -32.13 7.55 37.35
C SER A 502 -32.96 7.73 36.08
N CYS A 503 -33.81 6.75 35.81
CA CYS A 503 -34.74 6.81 34.70
C CYS A 503 -35.79 7.89 34.95
N ALA A 504 -35.85 8.93 34.10
CA ALA A 504 -36.84 9.99 34.20
C ALA A 504 -38.32 9.56 33.96
N TYR A 505 -38.59 8.26 33.81
CA TYR A 505 -39.94 7.70 33.72
C TYR A 505 -40.37 6.98 34.99
N CYS A 506 -39.56 6.02 35.46
CA CYS A 506 -39.88 5.16 36.61
C CYS A 506 -39.01 5.42 37.85
N GLY A 507 -38.10 6.39 37.80
CA GLY A 507 -37.23 6.76 38.91
C GLY A 507 -36.10 5.78 39.25
N THR A 508 -36.12 4.55 38.72
CA THR A 508 -35.11 3.52 39.04
C THR A 508 -33.77 3.79 38.35
N LYS A 509 -32.67 3.45 39.04
CA LYS A 509 -31.30 3.71 38.59
C LYS A 509 -30.82 2.64 37.58
N GLY A 510 -29.89 3.02 36.71
CA GLY A 510 -29.18 2.09 35.81
C GLY A 510 -29.74 1.98 34.38
N HIS A 511 -30.83 2.68 34.06
CA HIS A 511 -31.36 2.76 32.69
C HIS A 511 -31.97 4.14 32.39
N THR A 512 -32.18 4.44 31.11
CA THR A 512 -32.69 5.76 30.68
C THR A 512 -34.17 5.69 30.30
N LYS A 513 -34.85 6.84 30.20
CA LYS A 513 -36.26 6.95 29.76
C LYS A 513 -36.56 6.19 28.46
N ARG A 514 -35.57 6.01 27.57
CA ARG A 514 -35.72 5.31 26.28
C ARG A 514 -35.65 3.78 26.41
N SER A 515 -34.97 3.29 27.43
CA SER A 515 -34.78 1.85 27.69
C SER A 515 -35.64 1.36 28.85
N CYS A 516 -36.61 2.16 29.31
CA CYS A 516 -37.50 1.83 30.40
C CYS A 516 -38.57 0.83 29.96
N SER A 517 -38.69 -0.28 30.69
CA SER A 517 -39.70 -1.33 30.45
C SER A 517 -41.12 -0.81 30.69
N HIS A 518 -41.35 -0.06 31.77
CA HIS A 518 -42.67 0.49 32.10
C HIS A 518 -43.20 1.40 30.99
N ARG A 519 -42.36 2.30 30.48
CA ARG A 519 -42.75 3.16 29.36
C ARG A 519 -43.10 2.38 28.09
N LYS A 520 -42.34 1.32 27.79
CA LYS A 520 -42.64 0.48 26.62
C LYS A 520 -43.98 -0.24 26.79
N ALA A 521 -44.31 -0.69 28.00
CA ALA A 521 -45.60 -1.30 28.28
C ALA A 521 -46.74 -0.28 28.11
N ASP A 522 -46.57 0.95 28.61
CA ASP A 522 -47.57 2.01 28.47
C ASP A 522 -47.74 2.48 27.01
N ASP A 523 -46.65 2.57 26.25
CA ASP A 523 -46.69 2.88 24.81
C ASP A 523 -47.42 1.76 24.02
N ILE A 524 -47.27 0.49 24.43
CA ILE A 524 -47.99 -0.65 23.83
C ILE A 524 -49.48 -0.61 24.21
N ALA A 525 -49.81 -0.34 25.48
CA ALA A 525 -51.19 -0.23 25.94
C ALA A 525 -51.92 0.94 25.25
N ALA A 526 -51.25 2.09 25.06
CA ALA A 526 -51.79 3.22 24.33
C ALA A 526 -52.02 2.90 22.84
N ALA A 527 -51.11 2.14 22.21
CA ALA A 527 -51.27 1.70 20.83
C ALA A 527 -52.43 0.72 20.66
N LEU A 528 -52.64 -0.20 21.63
CA LEU A 528 -53.77 -1.13 21.63
C LEU A 528 -55.10 -0.40 21.87
N ALA A 529 -55.13 0.59 22.78
CA ALA A 529 -56.31 1.43 23.01
C ALA A 529 -56.67 2.27 21.77
N ALA A 530 -55.66 2.84 21.09
CA ALA A 530 -55.86 3.57 19.84
C ALA A 530 -56.37 2.66 18.70
N ALA A 531 -55.88 1.42 18.63
CA ALA A 531 -56.36 0.42 17.67
C ALA A 531 -57.82 0.02 17.96
N ALA A 532 -58.18 -0.20 19.23
CA ALA A 532 -59.56 -0.49 19.63
C ALA A 532 -60.51 0.67 19.31
N ALA A 533 -60.11 1.91 19.58
CA ALA A 533 -60.89 3.09 19.22
C ALA A 533 -61.09 3.24 17.69
N ALA A 534 -60.08 2.88 16.89
CA ALA A 534 -60.18 2.88 15.43
C ALA A 534 -61.13 1.80 14.88
N VAL A 535 -61.27 0.67 15.57
CA VAL A 535 -62.25 -0.39 15.21
C VAL A 535 -63.68 0.07 15.50
N ILE A 536 -63.92 0.67 16.67
CA ILE A 536 -65.23 1.23 17.05
C ILE A 536 -65.65 2.36 16.09
N ALA A 537 -64.71 3.18 15.62
CA ALA A 537 -64.97 4.22 14.63
C ALA A 537 -65.35 3.66 13.24
N LYS A 538 -64.80 2.49 12.86
CA LYS A 538 -65.15 1.82 11.59
C LYS A 538 -66.51 1.14 11.63
N GLU A 539 -66.96 0.64 12.77
CA GLU A 539 -68.30 0.05 12.92
C GLU A 539 -69.41 1.11 12.82
N LYS A 540 -69.19 2.33 13.35
CA LYS A 540 -70.12 3.44 13.17
C LYS A 540 -70.27 3.92 11.72
N GLN A 541 -69.28 3.70 10.85
CA GLN A 541 -69.37 4.05 9.42
C GLN A 541 -70.06 2.97 8.57
N LYS A 542 -70.15 1.71 9.05
CA LYS A 542 -70.90 0.65 8.35
C LYS A 542 -72.42 0.73 8.56
N GLY A 543 -72.88 1.32 9.67
CA GLY A 543 -74.30 1.54 9.94
C GLY A 543 -74.96 2.69 9.15
N ALA A 544 -74.17 3.59 8.56
CA ALA A 544 -74.69 4.75 7.82
C ALA A 544 -74.84 4.54 6.30
N ASN A 545 -74.24 3.49 5.73
CA ASN A 545 -74.27 3.22 4.28
C ASN A 545 -75.29 2.16 3.83
N ALA A 546 -76.21 1.72 4.70
CA ALA A 546 -77.29 0.79 4.37
C ALA A 546 -78.63 1.48 4.01
N ALA A 547 -78.66 2.81 3.96
CA ALA A 547 -79.88 3.58 3.70
C ALA A 547 -79.67 4.66 2.63
N THR A 548 -79.12 4.32 1.46
CA THR A 548 -79.32 5.15 0.25
C THR A 548 -79.02 4.37 -1.03
N ASN A 549 -79.95 4.44 -1.97
CA ASN A 549 -79.87 4.09 -3.40
C ASN A 549 -80.38 2.71 -3.85
N VAL A 550 -81.71 2.55 -3.77
CA VAL A 550 -82.50 2.05 -4.90
C VAL A 550 -82.90 3.28 -5.73
N ALA A 551 -82.36 3.43 -6.94
CA ALA A 551 -83.01 4.04 -8.11
C ALA A 551 -81.99 4.23 -9.26
N THR A 552 -81.99 3.25 -10.17
CA THR A 552 -81.94 3.39 -11.64
C THR A 552 -81.33 4.67 -12.24
N SER A 553 -80.34 4.50 -13.12
CA SER A 553 -80.51 4.60 -14.59
C SER A 553 -79.16 4.61 -15.30
N ALA A 554 -79.02 3.85 -16.39
CA ALA A 554 -78.68 4.40 -17.71
C ALA A 554 -78.46 3.29 -18.76
N VAL A 555 -79.12 3.48 -19.90
CA VAL A 555 -78.89 2.80 -21.18
C VAL A 555 -77.57 3.31 -21.79
N ALA A 556 -76.98 2.43 -22.60
CA ALA A 556 -75.67 2.39 -23.23
C ALA A 556 -75.19 3.61 -24.06
N GLY A 557 -73.87 3.67 -24.30
CA GLY A 557 -73.27 4.46 -25.38
C GLY A 557 -71.73 4.61 -25.40
N VAL A 558 -71.01 3.56 -25.79
CA VAL A 558 -69.76 3.50 -26.62
C VAL A 558 -68.49 4.29 -26.22
N ALA A 559 -67.39 3.55 -25.94
CA ALA A 559 -66.11 3.54 -26.71
C ALA A 559 -64.92 2.98 -25.89
N THR A 560 -64.34 1.85 -26.37
CA THR A 560 -62.91 1.40 -26.42
C THR A 560 -61.89 1.91 -25.36
N SER A 561 -60.96 1.13 -24.81
CA SER A 561 -60.43 -0.21 -25.09
C SER A 561 -59.38 -0.56 -24.01
N SER A 562 -59.37 -1.82 -23.55
CA SER A 562 -58.23 -2.72 -23.22
C SER A 562 -56.95 -2.16 -22.55
N THR A 563 -56.24 -2.80 -21.62
CA THR A 563 -56.32 -4.06 -20.83
C THR A 563 -55.02 -4.05 -20.00
N THR A 564 -55.02 -4.59 -18.77
CA THR A 564 -54.19 -5.73 -18.33
C THR A 564 -54.09 -5.82 -16.80
N GLY A 565 -54.54 -6.97 -16.28
CA GLY A 565 -54.37 -7.43 -14.90
C GLY A 565 -52.94 -7.96 -14.66
N VAL A 566 -52.43 -7.93 -13.41
CA VAL A 566 -52.67 -8.95 -12.35
C VAL A 566 -52.05 -10.30 -12.73
N ALA A 567 -51.35 -11.06 -11.90
CA ALA A 567 -50.59 -10.85 -10.67
C ALA A 567 -49.86 -12.20 -10.37
N THR A 568 -48.81 -12.13 -9.54
CA THR A 568 -48.28 -13.14 -8.59
C THR A 568 -48.26 -14.65 -8.91
N SER A 569 -47.11 -15.26 -8.62
CA SER A 569 -46.98 -16.70 -8.36
C SER A 569 -45.86 -17.00 -7.34
N ALA A 570 -46.08 -18.03 -6.52
CA ALA A 570 -45.16 -18.59 -5.55
C ALA A 570 -44.95 -20.11 -5.79
N ALA A 571 -43.71 -20.55 -5.57
CA ALA A 571 -43.22 -21.83 -5.04
C ALA A 571 -43.46 -23.22 -5.72
N THR A 572 -42.31 -23.92 -5.86
CA THR A 572 -41.97 -25.35 -5.58
C THR A 572 -41.95 -26.44 -6.66
N ASN A 573 -40.86 -27.23 -6.57
CA ASN A 573 -40.62 -28.66 -6.88
C ASN A 573 -40.04 -29.16 -8.24
N VAL A 574 -38.76 -29.57 -8.15
CA VAL A 574 -38.09 -30.86 -8.52
C VAL A 574 -38.74 -31.79 -9.57
N ALA A 575 -38.00 -32.13 -10.65
CA ALA A 575 -37.51 -33.49 -10.99
C ALA A 575 -37.05 -33.63 -12.48
N THR A 576 -35.82 -34.14 -12.65
CA THR A 576 -35.26 -35.01 -13.72
C THR A 576 -35.85 -35.07 -15.15
N SER A 577 -34.99 -34.88 -16.17
CA SER A 577 -34.62 -35.92 -17.16
C SER A 577 -33.65 -35.45 -18.26
N ALA A 578 -32.72 -36.36 -18.58
CA ALA A 578 -32.06 -36.65 -19.87
C ALA A 578 -31.20 -35.59 -20.61
N ALA A 579 -29.93 -35.97 -20.77
CA ALA A 579 -29.03 -35.51 -21.84
C ALA A 579 -29.47 -36.06 -23.22
N PRO A 580 -28.96 -35.50 -24.33
CA PRO A 580 -27.90 -36.24 -25.01
C PRO A 580 -26.69 -35.38 -25.44
N THR A 581 -25.54 -36.05 -25.33
CA THR A 581 -24.35 -36.07 -26.20
C THR A 581 -24.45 -35.36 -27.55
N ASN A 582 -23.45 -34.51 -27.86
CA ASN A 582 -22.68 -34.57 -29.11
C ASN A 582 -21.41 -33.70 -29.04
N ALA A 583 -20.27 -34.32 -29.35
CA ALA A 583 -19.00 -33.74 -29.78
C ALA A 583 -18.44 -34.71 -30.84
N PRO A 584 -17.40 -34.38 -31.64
CA PRO A 584 -16.82 -33.08 -31.98
C PRO A 584 -16.80 -32.86 -33.52
N SER A 585 -16.25 -31.75 -34.02
CA SER A 585 -15.81 -31.66 -35.42
C SER A 585 -14.47 -30.94 -35.49
N GLU A 586 -13.47 -31.70 -35.92
CA GLU A 586 -12.15 -31.27 -36.35
C GLU A 586 -12.24 -30.50 -37.67
N ILE A 587 -11.41 -29.46 -37.84
CA ILE A 587 -10.92 -29.02 -39.15
C ILE A 587 -9.40 -28.87 -39.02
N VAL A 588 -8.69 -29.65 -39.84
CA VAL A 588 -7.24 -29.66 -40.05
C VAL A 588 -6.94 -29.12 -41.45
N LEU A 589 -5.66 -28.74 -41.65
CA LEU A 589 -4.93 -28.35 -42.86
C LEU A 589 -4.86 -26.84 -43.12
N SER A 590 -3.69 -26.23 -43.34
CA SER A 590 -2.43 -26.74 -43.93
C SER A 590 -1.23 -25.84 -43.61
N GLN A 591 -0.02 -26.41 -43.65
CA GLN A 591 1.28 -25.73 -43.57
C GLN A 591 2.09 -25.95 -44.87
N THR A 592 3.11 -25.09 -45.03
CA THR A 592 4.42 -25.23 -45.72
C THR A 592 4.53 -24.72 -47.18
N PRO A 593 5.75 -24.39 -47.71
CA PRO A 593 7.08 -24.07 -47.11
C PRO A 593 7.82 -22.88 -47.81
N PHE A 594 9.14 -22.73 -47.54
CA PHE A 594 10.23 -22.00 -48.26
C PHE A 594 10.52 -20.54 -47.83
N SER A 595 11.75 -20.03 -47.62
CA SER A 595 13.12 -20.58 -47.55
C SER A 595 14.09 -19.53 -46.98
N GLN A 596 15.25 -19.99 -46.50
CA GLN A 596 16.42 -19.17 -46.08
C GLN A 596 17.03 -18.38 -47.26
N PRO A 597 17.95 -17.44 -46.96
CA PRO A 597 19.33 -17.78 -47.32
C PRO A 597 20.35 -17.54 -46.19
N ASP A 598 21.50 -18.14 -46.44
CA ASP A 598 22.66 -18.38 -45.59
C ASP A 598 23.81 -17.39 -45.90
N ASN A 599 24.71 -17.26 -44.92
CA ASN A 599 26.11 -16.82 -44.84
C ASN A 599 26.90 -16.04 -45.93
N GLY A 600 27.87 -15.26 -45.43
CA GLY A 600 29.12 -14.80 -46.09
C GLY A 600 29.11 -13.33 -46.54
N ASP A 601 30.10 -12.45 -46.34
CA ASP A 601 31.47 -12.57 -45.85
C ASP A 601 32.03 -11.19 -45.45
N GLN A 602 33.22 -11.23 -44.86
CA GLN A 602 34.09 -10.18 -44.32
C GLN A 602 34.52 -9.11 -45.36
N GLU A 603 34.74 -7.86 -44.95
CA GLU A 603 36.09 -7.23 -44.87
C GLU A 603 36.09 -5.75 -44.44
N GLN A 604 37.26 -5.35 -43.93
CA GLN A 604 37.64 -4.08 -43.30
C GLN A 604 37.75 -2.91 -44.28
N VAL A 605 37.70 -1.66 -43.76
CA VAL A 605 38.77 -0.64 -43.85
C VAL A 605 38.32 0.65 -43.12
N THR A 606 39.25 1.24 -42.36
CA THR A 606 39.13 2.47 -41.54
C THR A 606 39.63 3.72 -42.34
N PRO A 607 39.94 4.89 -41.74
CA PRO A 607 39.05 6.05 -41.67
C PRO A 607 39.64 7.35 -42.30
N THR A 608 38.81 8.36 -42.57
CA THR A 608 39.32 9.73 -42.86
C THR A 608 38.41 10.84 -42.32
N THR A 609 38.96 11.51 -41.30
CA THR A 609 39.16 12.97 -41.13
C THR A 609 37.99 13.99 -41.10
N ARG A 610 38.18 14.92 -40.16
CA ARG A 610 37.37 16.05 -39.68
C ARG A 610 37.50 17.32 -40.56
N PRO A 611 36.67 18.36 -40.32
CA PRO A 611 37.20 19.62 -39.72
C PRO A 611 36.29 20.17 -38.58
N ASP A 612 36.80 20.59 -37.41
CA ASP A 612 37.31 21.92 -36.99
C ASP A 612 36.24 23.04 -37.01
N LYS A 613 36.13 24.01 -36.09
CA LYS A 613 36.54 24.29 -34.68
C LYS A 613 35.87 25.63 -34.35
N LEU A 614 35.22 25.83 -33.20
CA LEU A 614 35.03 27.17 -32.59
C LEU A 614 34.93 27.05 -31.05
N GLN A 615 35.63 27.94 -30.35
CA GLN A 615 36.04 27.88 -28.94
C GLN A 615 35.01 28.49 -27.94
N PRO A 616 35.03 28.12 -26.64
CA PRO A 616 34.42 28.90 -25.57
C PRO A 616 35.46 29.69 -24.74
N LYS A 617 35.09 30.94 -24.40
CA LYS A 617 35.87 31.88 -23.57
C LYS A 617 36.06 31.39 -22.12
N ARG A 618 37.31 31.50 -21.65
CA ARG A 618 37.78 31.37 -20.25
C ARG A 618 37.16 32.43 -19.31
N LYS A 619 36.84 32.02 -18.09
CA LYS A 619 37.09 32.81 -16.86
C LYS A 619 37.69 31.88 -15.80
N ALA A 620 38.76 32.35 -15.18
CA ALA A 620 39.68 31.60 -14.32
C ALA A 620 39.09 31.23 -12.95
N SER A 621 39.57 30.10 -12.41
CA SER A 621 39.43 29.70 -11.00
C SER A 621 40.69 30.09 -10.22
N PRO A 622 40.60 30.48 -8.93
CA PRO A 622 41.75 30.47 -8.02
C PRO A 622 41.91 29.09 -7.35
N VAL A 623 43.16 28.77 -7.01
CA VAL A 623 43.69 27.56 -6.35
C VAL A 623 43.20 27.43 -4.89
N PRO A 624 43.03 26.21 -4.32
CA PRO A 624 42.44 26.03 -2.99
C PRO A 624 43.48 26.14 -1.85
N GLY A 625 43.19 27.00 -0.88
CA GLY A 625 43.83 27.00 0.43
C GLY A 625 43.15 25.98 1.37
N SER A 626 43.95 25.29 2.18
CA SER A 626 43.49 24.31 3.16
C SER A 626 42.74 24.97 4.32
N SER A 627 41.49 24.58 4.55
CA SER A 627 40.82 24.78 5.84
C SER A 627 39.95 23.57 6.15
N SER A 628 40.28 22.86 7.23
CA SER A 628 39.47 21.79 7.80
C SER A 628 38.14 22.37 8.29
N VAL A 629 37.01 21.91 7.72
CA VAL A 629 35.68 22.27 8.23
C VAL A 629 34.97 20.99 8.69
N ASP A 630 34.73 20.93 10.00
CA ASP A 630 34.03 19.87 10.72
C ASP A 630 32.56 19.75 10.22
N PRO A 631 32.08 18.58 9.76
CA PRO A 631 30.77 18.45 9.12
C PRO A 631 29.54 18.60 10.05
N LEU A 632 29.73 18.94 11.32
CA LEU A 632 28.66 18.91 12.34
C LEU A 632 28.24 20.26 12.91
N GLN A 633 28.73 21.37 12.39
CA GLN A 633 28.25 22.68 12.80
C GLN A 633 26.98 23.06 12.04
N GLY A 634 25.82 22.78 12.65
CA GLY A 634 24.51 23.19 12.11
C GLY A 634 23.31 22.32 12.48
N ALA A 635 23.49 21.26 13.28
CA ALA A 635 22.36 20.45 13.75
C ALA A 635 21.79 21.01 15.06
N SER A 636 20.56 21.52 15.05
CA SER A 636 19.87 21.91 16.28
C SER A 636 19.68 20.71 17.21
N ALA A 637 19.85 20.90 18.52
CA ALA A 637 19.73 19.87 19.55
C ALA A 637 18.41 19.06 19.50
N GLY A 638 17.35 19.65 18.91
CA GLY A 638 16.07 18.97 18.66
C GLY A 638 16.14 17.83 17.63
N THR A 639 17.11 17.86 16.71
CA THR A 639 17.29 16.86 15.65
C THR A 639 18.05 15.64 16.17
N SER A 640 19.10 15.84 16.98
CA SER A 640 19.84 14.77 17.66
C SER A 640 18.98 14.04 18.70
N SER A 641 18.12 14.76 19.44
CA SER A 641 17.16 14.17 20.39
C SER A 641 16.11 13.27 19.71
N ARG A 642 15.71 13.61 18.47
CA ARG A 642 14.74 12.81 17.69
C ARG A 642 15.31 11.50 17.16
N MET A 643 16.60 11.47 16.78
CA MET A 643 17.28 10.21 16.42
C MET A 643 17.55 9.33 17.64
N ALA A 644 17.94 9.91 18.77
CA ALA A 644 18.17 9.16 20.01
C ALA A 644 16.87 8.52 20.58
N LYS A 645 15.72 9.20 20.46
CA LYS A 645 14.42 8.62 20.85
C LYS A 645 13.89 7.54 19.91
N PHE A 646 14.28 7.56 18.64
CA PHE A 646 13.89 6.52 17.68
C PHE A 646 14.63 5.20 17.94
N MET A 647 15.80 5.24 18.58
CA MET A 647 16.61 4.06 18.92
C MET A 647 16.34 3.46 20.31
N LYS A 648 15.45 4.06 21.13
CA LYS A 648 15.18 3.60 22.51
C LYS A 648 13.90 2.76 22.68
N PHE A 649 13.23 2.36 21.61
CA PHE A 649 12.01 1.53 21.72
C PHE A 649 12.30 0.07 21.33
N VAL A 650 13.01 -0.65 22.21
CA VAL A 650 12.83 -2.07 22.64
C VAL A 650 13.94 -2.38 23.68
N PRO A 651 13.64 -2.98 24.86
CA PRO A 651 14.65 -3.44 25.82
C PRO A 651 15.39 -4.68 25.31
N THR A 652 16.72 -4.68 25.44
CA THR A 652 17.59 -5.86 25.29
C THR A 652 17.39 -6.80 26.48
N PRO A 653 17.22 -8.12 26.32
CA PRO A 653 17.16 -9.04 27.45
C PRO A 653 18.57 -9.34 27.98
N GLY A 654 18.73 -9.25 29.31
CA GLY A 654 19.80 -9.96 30.03
C GLY A 654 20.90 -9.09 30.65
N VAL A 655 20.60 -8.40 31.77
CA VAL A 655 21.44 -8.31 32.98
C VAL A 655 20.48 -7.97 34.14
N LYS A 656 20.34 -8.84 35.14
CA LYS A 656 19.73 -8.45 36.43
C LYS A 656 20.81 -7.68 37.21
N PRO A 657 20.62 -6.41 37.62
CA PRO A 657 21.48 -5.82 38.63
C PRO A 657 21.04 -6.31 40.01
N ALA A 658 22.00 -6.79 40.80
CA ALA A 658 21.81 -7.19 42.18
C ALA A 658 21.24 -6.03 43.01
N PHE A 659 20.22 -6.33 43.81
CA PHE A 659 19.57 -5.43 44.74
C PHE A 659 20.57 -5.10 45.88
N LYS A 660 21.01 -3.84 45.99
CA LYS A 660 21.69 -3.33 47.19
C LYS A 660 20.70 -2.46 47.96
N PRO A 661 20.41 -2.74 49.24
CA PRO A 661 19.51 -1.92 50.04
C PRO A 661 20.14 -0.56 50.38
N PRO A 662 19.33 0.49 50.57
CA PRO A 662 19.82 1.85 50.78
C PRO A 662 20.44 2.02 52.18
N ARG A 663 21.69 2.51 52.22
CA ARG A 663 22.28 3.08 53.44
C ARG A 663 21.67 4.47 53.68
N LYS A 664 21.14 4.66 54.89
CA LYS A 664 20.69 5.95 55.43
C LYS A 664 21.88 6.91 55.57
N LYS A 665 21.79 8.08 54.95
CA LYS A 665 21.65 9.41 55.59
C LYS A 665 21.59 10.47 54.52
#